data_AF-A0A944UFU1-F1
#
_entry.id   AF-A0A944UFU1-F1
#
_cell.length_a   1.000
_cell.length_b   1.000
_cell.length_c   1.000
_cell.angle_alpha   90.00
_cell.angle_beta   90.00
_cell.angle_gamma   90.00
#
_symmetry.space_group_name_H-M   'P 1'
#
loop_
_entity.id
_entity.type
_entity.pdbx_description
1 polymer ?
#
loop_
_entity_poly.entity_id
_entity_poly.type
_entity_poly.pdbx_seq_one_letter_code
_entity_poly.pdbx_strand_id
1 'polypeptide(L)'
;MKFRRVIPCLLLKHGLIVRSQLFKVHQDIGNPMSTVSRFSDWNVDELIVLDISSKVDRHDLRREDLHQSYSGSNTVDVLSEIAKVCSMPLTFGGQIRTLKDIEQRLQVGADKVTINSAAYLNPQFVEEAVARFGSQCIVASIDCELLEGSHTVKINSGRTDIQTPPEQWAEKLESLGIGEILLNSIDRDGSARGLDHGLISKVVDAVSIPVVAMGGIGTFDHFAEGFTQGQADAVAAANIFHFQELSYHHAKYACTQADVHIRPSTLGSKYLRREPIYDQVLEAKKRESRIEQSKIKDYSKWKQDIPRVTWCSKCLYPSLSATPLEFDEEGVCTGCQMAEVKVKIPKHEWQRRKQLLIETLEKYRSKDKSRHDIIIAVSGGKDSYYQAHVLKEEFGMNPLLVTYDGNNWSDVGWRNMVKMKDVFNCDHIVVRPSVKTLKKLNKQAFITMGDMNWHGHIGIMSVPMMVAVEKQIPLVFYGEHGYLDLCGQFSMNDFPEVTYRDRLEHYGRCYEWTYFDGVDGLTASDLVLYRYPSDQQILDLDLRGLYLGNYLHWEANEHTQFVIDHYNFEVADQTFDRTYRTMSNLDDIHENGGHDYLKYIKFGYGRCTDHVSKDIRAGIMSREEAIKRVNHYDPVRPSDLERWVNYSGMTHQEFDDIADTFRDPRVWAYKKGKWLRKELIV
;
A
#
# COMPACT_ATOMS: atom_id res chain seq x y z
N MET A 1 -28.26 -6.51 -25.39
CA MET A 1 -26.94 -7.16 -25.29
C MET A 1 -26.59 -7.36 -23.83
N LYS A 2 -25.95 -8.47 -23.46
CA LYS A 2 -25.44 -8.74 -22.11
C LYS A 2 -24.31 -7.74 -21.81
N PHE A 3 -24.23 -7.24 -20.57
CA PHE A 3 -23.10 -6.41 -20.17
C PHE A 3 -21.88 -7.29 -19.87
N ARG A 4 -20.71 -6.89 -20.37
CA ARG A 4 -19.43 -7.47 -19.96
C ARG A 4 -18.96 -6.86 -18.63
N ARG A 5 -18.24 -7.63 -17.82
CA ARG A 5 -17.84 -7.25 -16.44
C ARG A 5 -16.34 -7.05 -16.30
N VAL A 6 -15.94 -5.99 -15.59
CA VAL A 6 -14.56 -5.80 -15.11
C VAL A 6 -14.54 -6.17 -13.63
N ILE A 7 -13.63 -7.07 -13.24
CA ILE A 7 -13.68 -7.69 -11.91
C ILE A 7 -12.33 -7.54 -11.19
N PRO A 8 -12.24 -6.74 -10.13
CA PRO A 8 -11.12 -6.79 -9.21
C PRO A 8 -11.01 -8.16 -8.53
N CYS A 9 -9.78 -8.65 -8.43
CA CYS A 9 -9.42 -9.88 -7.72
C CYS A 9 -8.47 -9.55 -6.57
N LEU A 10 -8.82 -9.95 -5.35
CA LEU A 10 -7.95 -9.83 -4.18
C LEU A 10 -7.35 -11.19 -3.85
N LEU A 11 -6.02 -11.28 -3.83
CA LEU A 11 -5.32 -12.45 -3.33
C LEU A 11 -5.02 -12.23 -1.85
N LEU A 12 -5.45 -13.14 -0.99
CA LEU A 12 -5.22 -13.06 0.45
C LEU A 12 -4.22 -14.11 0.91
N LYS A 13 -3.25 -13.69 1.71
CA LYS A 13 -2.33 -14.56 2.44
C LYS A 13 -2.33 -14.14 3.91
N HIS A 14 -2.63 -15.08 4.79
CA HIS A 14 -2.82 -14.83 6.23
C HIS A 14 -3.89 -13.76 6.53
N GLY A 15 -4.84 -13.55 5.61
CA GLY A 15 -5.88 -12.52 5.71
C GLY A 15 -5.49 -11.15 5.14
N LEU A 16 -4.23 -10.94 4.76
CA LEU A 16 -3.75 -9.69 4.17
C LEU A 16 -3.70 -9.79 2.65
N ILE A 17 -3.89 -8.66 1.96
CA ILE A 17 -3.77 -8.61 0.50
C ILE A 17 -2.31 -8.80 0.13
N VAL A 18 -2.06 -9.71 -0.81
CA VAL A 18 -0.75 -9.86 -1.42
C VAL A 18 -0.77 -9.59 -2.92
N ARG A 19 0.27 -8.93 -3.41
CA ARG A 19 0.62 -8.91 -4.82
C ARG A 19 1.19 -10.27 -5.22
N SER A 20 0.75 -10.86 -6.33
CA SER A 20 1.34 -12.09 -6.90
C SER A 20 2.19 -11.81 -8.14
N GLN A 21 3.21 -12.64 -8.35
CA GLN A 21 3.90 -12.79 -9.62
C GLN A 21 4.30 -14.24 -9.85
N LEU A 22 3.88 -14.79 -11.01
CA LEU A 22 4.15 -16.15 -11.45
C LEU A 22 3.81 -17.23 -10.39
N PHE A 23 2.81 -16.97 -9.53
CA PHE A 23 2.41 -17.86 -8.41
C PHE A 23 3.53 -18.15 -7.38
N LYS A 24 4.63 -17.39 -7.41
CA LYS A 24 5.83 -17.67 -6.59
C LYS A 24 6.11 -16.54 -5.61
N VAL A 25 6.11 -15.30 -6.11
CA VAL A 25 6.45 -14.13 -5.30
C VAL A 25 5.16 -13.49 -4.81
N HIS A 26 5.01 -13.42 -3.49
CA HIS A 26 3.88 -12.80 -2.82
C HIS A 26 4.39 -11.69 -1.89
N GLN A 27 3.87 -10.48 -2.02
CA GLN A 27 4.26 -9.33 -1.20
C GLN A 27 3.03 -8.73 -0.53
N ASP A 28 3.04 -8.63 0.80
CA ASP A 28 1.98 -7.97 1.57
C ASP A 28 1.85 -6.50 1.18
N ILE A 29 0.68 -6.14 0.65
CA ILE A 29 0.33 -4.79 0.22
C ILE A 29 -0.80 -4.18 1.05
N GLY A 30 -1.16 -4.77 2.19
CA GLY A 30 -2.09 -4.18 3.17
C GLY A 30 -3.37 -4.96 3.44
N ASN A 31 -4.29 -4.34 4.17
CA ASN A 31 -5.50 -5.01 4.65
C ASN A 31 -6.65 -4.93 3.62
N PRO A 32 -7.50 -5.98 3.49
CA PRO A 32 -8.58 -5.98 2.51
C PRO A 32 -9.67 -4.92 2.73
N MET A 33 -9.88 -4.44 3.96
CA MET A 33 -11.09 -3.73 4.33
C MET A 33 -11.25 -2.36 3.66
N SER A 34 -10.22 -1.54 3.70
CA SER A 34 -10.16 -0.24 3.00
C SER A 34 -10.26 -0.41 1.48
N THR A 35 -9.66 -1.47 0.93
CA THR A 35 -9.73 -1.78 -0.50
C THR A 35 -11.15 -2.17 -0.92
N VAL A 36 -11.80 -3.07 -0.18
CA VAL A 36 -13.17 -3.51 -0.48
C VAL A 36 -14.16 -2.37 -0.31
N SER A 37 -14.06 -1.57 0.76
CA SER A 37 -14.88 -0.36 0.93
C SER A 37 -14.75 0.61 -0.25
N ARG A 38 -13.53 0.80 -0.76
CA ARG A 38 -13.27 1.66 -1.92
C ARG A 38 -13.87 1.07 -3.20
N PHE A 39 -13.73 -0.23 -3.44
CA PHE A 39 -14.36 -0.90 -4.58
C PHE A 39 -15.90 -0.84 -4.50
N SER A 40 -16.47 -0.93 -3.30
CA SER A 40 -17.90 -0.72 -3.09
C SER A 40 -18.29 0.70 -3.47
N ASP A 41 -17.54 1.72 -3.02
CA ASP A 41 -17.81 3.13 -3.33
C ASP A 41 -17.73 3.44 -4.83
N TRP A 42 -16.81 2.78 -5.54
CA TRP A 42 -16.66 2.85 -7.00
C TRP A 42 -17.71 2.06 -7.78
N ASN A 43 -18.66 1.40 -7.11
CA ASN A 43 -19.70 0.57 -7.72
C ASN A 43 -19.13 -0.47 -8.69
N VAL A 44 -18.08 -1.18 -8.24
CA VAL A 44 -17.48 -2.28 -8.99
C VAL A 44 -18.52 -3.35 -9.35
N ASP A 45 -18.38 -3.98 -10.52
CA ASP A 45 -19.36 -4.95 -11.04
C ASP A 45 -19.50 -6.19 -10.16
N GLU A 46 -18.37 -6.73 -9.71
CA GLU A 46 -18.22 -7.96 -8.92
C GLU A 46 -16.82 -7.95 -8.27
N LEU A 47 -16.65 -8.66 -7.15
CA LEU A 47 -15.37 -8.85 -6.47
C LEU A 47 -15.04 -10.33 -6.37
N ILE A 48 -13.82 -10.72 -6.78
CA ILE A 48 -13.25 -12.04 -6.51
C ILE A 48 -12.25 -11.92 -5.36
N VAL A 49 -12.32 -12.81 -4.39
CA VAL A 49 -11.33 -12.94 -3.31
C VAL A 49 -10.83 -14.37 -3.27
N LEU A 50 -9.52 -14.58 -3.40
CA LEU A 50 -8.88 -15.89 -3.34
C LEU A 50 -7.94 -15.96 -2.15
N ASP A 51 -8.27 -16.79 -1.16
CA ASP A 51 -7.36 -17.09 -0.05
C ASP A 51 -6.35 -18.16 -0.47
N ILE A 52 -5.10 -17.74 -0.63
CA ILE A 52 -3.97 -18.58 -1.04
C ILE A 52 -3.17 -19.12 0.16
N SER A 53 -3.63 -18.84 1.39
CA SER A 53 -3.00 -19.36 2.60
C SER A 53 -3.11 -20.89 2.68
N SER A 54 -2.16 -21.51 3.37
CA SER A 54 -2.21 -22.92 3.74
C SER A 54 -3.29 -23.17 4.81
N LYS A 55 -3.74 -24.43 4.94
CA LYS A 55 -4.80 -24.79 5.92
C LYS A 55 -4.37 -24.60 7.38
N VAL A 56 -3.07 -24.67 7.64
CA VAL A 56 -2.52 -24.54 9.00
C VAL A 56 -2.16 -23.09 9.34
N ASP A 57 -2.25 -22.20 8.36
CA ASP A 57 -1.90 -20.80 8.58
C ASP A 57 -2.97 -20.11 9.41
N ARG A 58 -2.53 -19.20 10.26
CA ARG A 58 -3.40 -18.35 11.06
C ARG A 58 -3.68 -17.06 10.30
N HIS A 59 -4.96 -16.71 10.17
CA HIS A 59 -5.36 -15.43 9.60
C HIS A 59 -5.38 -14.35 10.66
N ASP A 60 -4.81 -13.19 10.31
CA ASP A 60 -4.76 -12.05 11.21
C ASP A 60 -5.03 -10.74 10.46
N LEU A 61 -6.22 -10.18 10.67
CA LEU A 61 -6.55 -8.84 10.19
C LEU A 61 -6.09 -7.74 11.16
N ARG A 62 -5.45 -8.09 12.29
CA ARG A 62 -5.12 -7.12 13.34
C ARG A 62 -4.13 -6.08 12.85
N ARG A 63 -4.70 -4.93 12.60
CA ARG A 63 -4.10 -3.61 12.67
C ARG A 63 -4.98 -2.87 13.67
N GLU A 64 -4.45 -2.56 14.86
CA GLU A 64 -5.25 -1.90 15.91
C GLU A 64 -5.84 -0.56 15.44
N ASP A 65 -5.23 0.02 14.41
CA ASP A 65 -5.63 1.23 13.73
C ASP A 65 -6.74 1.06 12.68
N LEU A 66 -7.16 -0.16 12.32
CA LEU A 66 -8.27 -0.39 11.38
C LEU A 66 -9.66 -0.21 12.01
N HIS A 67 -9.74 0.17 13.29
CA HIS A 67 -11.00 0.37 14.02
C HIS A 67 -11.92 -0.86 14.10
N GLN A 68 -11.42 -2.03 13.70
CA GLN A 68 -12.16 -3.29 13.71
C GLN A 68 -11.75 -4.14 14.90
N SER A 69 -12.74 -4.63 15.64
CA SER A 69 -12.51 -5.67 16.65
C SER A 69 -12.49 -7.02 15.95
N TYR A 70 -11.30 -7.46 15.54
CA TYR A 70 -11.10 -8.79 14.95
C TYR A 70 -10.53 -9.77 15.98
N SER A 71 -11.27 -10.84 16.27
CA SER A 71 -10.82 -11.96 17.09
C SER A 71 -10.76 -13.28 16.32
N GLY A 72 -10.97 -13.22 15.01
CA GLY A 72 -10.92 -14.39 14.14
C GLY A 72 -9.51 -14.94 13.98
N SER A 73 -9.43 -16.14 13.40
CA SER A 73 -8.15 -16.79 13.13
C SER A 73 -8.15 -17.63 11.85
N ASN A 74 -9.25 -17.65 11.10
CA ASN A 74 -9.41 -18.48 9.92
C ASN A 74 -10.02 -17.70 8.73
N THR A 75 -10.01 -18.34 7.55
CA THR A 75 -10.50 -17.80 6.28
C THR A 75 -11.96 -17.31 6.32
N VAL A 76 -12.83 -17.99 7.06
CA VAL A 76 -14.27 -17.66 7.16
C VAL A 76 -14.47 -16.42 8.02
N ASP A 77 -13.65 -16.23 9.06
CA ASP A 77 -13.70 -15.01 9.87
C ASP A 77 -13.28 -13.79 9.04
N VAL A 78 -12.27 -13.93 8.17
CA VAL A 78 -11.85 -12.88 7.24
C VAL A 78 -12.96 -12.54 6.24
N LEU A 79 -13.60 -13.56 5.65
CA LEU A 79 -14.76 -13.37 4.78
C LEU A 79 -15.89 -12.63 5.50
N SER A 80 -16.14 -12.94 6.77
CA SER A 80 -17.17 -12.26 7.58
C SER A 80 -16.93 -10.76 7.72
N GLU A 81 -15.68 -10.35 7.91
CA GLU A 81 -15.35 -8.92 7.92
C GLU A 81 -15.51 -8.30 6.52
N ILE A 82 -14.97 -8.93 5.49
CA ILE A 82 -15.09 -8.45 4.10
C ILE A 82 -16.56 -8.25 3.69
N ALA A 83 -17.43 -9.22 4.01
CA ALA A 83 -18.85 -9.17 3.68
C ALA A 83 -19.58 -7.96 4.30
N LYS A 84 -19.12 -7.42 5.44
CA LYS A 84 -19.74 -6.23 6.06
C LYS A 84 -19.55 -4.95 5.25
N VAL A 85 -18.52 -4.90 4.40
CA VAL A 85 -18.16 -3.70 3.62
C VAL A 85 -18.22 -3.94 2.11
N CYS A 86 -18.53 -5.16 1.68
CA CYS A 86 -18.72 -5.56 0.29
C CYS A 86 -20.18 -5.31 -0.12
N SER A 87 -20.42 -4.40 -1.07
CA SER A 87 -21.77 -4.08 -1.59
C SER A 87 -22.03 -4.60 -3.00
N MET A 88 -21.01 -5.18 -3.64
CA MET A 88 -21.07 -5.84 -4.94
C MET A 88 -21.13 -7.38 -4.76
N PRO A 89 -21.52 -8.14 -5.80
CA PRO A 89 -21.45 -9.59 -5.77
C PRO A 89 -20.05 -10.08 -5.36
N LEU A 90 -20.00 -11.00 -4.41
CA LEU A 90 -18.76 -11.50 -3.80
C LEU A 90 -18.53 -12.98 -4.14
N THR A 91 -17.50 -13.23 -4.94
CA THR A 91 -16.99 -14.58 -5.19
C THR A 91 -15.81 -14.87 -4.26
N PHE A 92 -15.89 -15.90 -3.42
CA PHE A 92 -14.84 -16.24 -2.46
C PHE A 92 -14.27 -17.65 -2.68
N GLY A 93 -12.97 -17.74 -2.90
CA GLY A 93 -12.23 -18.97 -3.16
C GLY A 93 -11.12 -19.25 -2.15
N GLY A 94 -10.63 -20.49 -2.14
CA GLY A 94 -9.56 -20.93 -1.24
C GLY A 94 -10.02 -21.98 -0.22
N GLN A 95 -9.30 -23.09 -0.18
CA GLN A 95 -9.47 -24.20 0.78
C GLN A 95 -10.85 -24.88 0.84
N ILE A 96 -11.66 -24.82 -0.24
CA ILE A 96 -12.97 -25.49 -0.31
C ILE A 96 -12.78 -26.96 -0.71
N ARG A 97 -13.20 -27.89 0.16
CA ARG A 97 -13.06 -29.35 -0.08
C ARG A 97 -14.35 -30.12 0.16
N THR A 98 -15.34 -29.53 0.82
CA THR A 98 -16.58 -30.18 1.24
C THR A 98 -17.79 -29.29 1.01
N LEU A 99 -19.00 -29.87 0.98
CA LEU A 99 -20.25 -29.08 0.88
C LEU A 99 -20.43 -28.13 2.07
N LYS A 100 -19.92 -28.51 3.24
CA LYS A 100 -19.96 -27.66 4.45
C LYS A 100 -19.09 -26.41 4.29
N ASP A 101 -17.95 -26.53 3.60
CA ASP A 101 -17.09 -25.37 3.32
C ASP A 101 -17.80 -24.34 2.44
N ILE A 102 -18.59 -24.80 1.46
CA ILE A 102 -19.41 -23.96 0.59
C ILE A 102 -20.52 -23.32 1.41
N GLU A 103 -21.28 -24.12 2.15
CA GLU A 103 -22.39 -23.65 3.00
C GLU A 103 -21.94 -22.55 3.97
N GLN A 104 -20.80 -22.73 4.63
CA GLN A 104 -20.24 -21.73 5.55
C GLN A 104 -19.93 -20.39 4.84
N ARG A 105 -19.32 -20.42 3.65
CA ARG A 105 -18.96 -19.20 2.92
C ARG A 105 -20.19 -18.45 2.43
N LEU A 106 -21.18 -19.18 1.88
CA LEU A 106 -22.44 -18.58 1.43
C LEU A 106 -23.24 -17.99 2.59
N GLN A 107 -23.32 -18.68 3.73
CA GLN A 107 -24.03 -18.18 4.93
C GLN A 107 -23.43 -16.90 5.52
N VAL A 108 -22.12 -16.71 5.37
CA VAL A 108 -21.41 -15.55 5.91
C VAL A 108 -21.55 -14.31 5.01
N GLY A 109 -21.78 -14.50 3.71
CA GLY A 109 -22.04 -13.40 2.79
C GLY A 109 -21.34 -13.48 1.43
N ALA A 110 -20.70 -14.60 1.09
CA ALA A 110 -20.31 -14.83 -0.31
C ALA A 110 -21.54 -15.15 -1.16
N ASP A 111 -21.63 -14.58 -2.36
CA ASP A 111 -22.66 -14.91 -3.34
C ASP A 111 -22.28 -16.13 -4.17
N LYS A 112 -20.98 -16.31 -4.41
CA LYS A 112 -20.42 -17.46 -5.13
C LYS A 112 -19.17 -17.99 -4.45
N VAL A 113 -18.83 -19.24 -4.74
CA VAL A 113 -17.59 -19.87 -4.32
C VAL A 113 -16.77 -20.34 -5.51
N THR A 114 -15.44 -20.29 -5.37
CA THR A 114 -14.53 -20.80 -6.40
C THR A 114 -13.88 -22.11 -5.99
N ILE A 115 -14.01 -23.14 -6.84
CA ILE A 115 -13.37 -24.45 -6.67
C ILE A 115 -12.38 -24.73 -7.80
N ASN A 116 -11.23 -25.32 -7.47
CA ASN A 116 -10.23 -25.78 -8.45
C ASN A 116 -9.88 -27.24 -8.16
N SER A 117 -8.92 -27.49 -7.27
CA SER A 117 -8.34 -28.83 -7.09
C SER A 117 -9.35 -29.88 -6.63
N ALA A 118 -10.34 -29.47 -5.83
CA ALA A 118 -11.41 -30.36 -5.36
C ALA A 118 -12.31 -30.87 -6.51
N ALA A 119 -12.51 -30.06 -7.56
CA ALA A 119 -13.33 -30.46 -8.71
C ALA A 119 -12.67 -31.58 -9.52
N TYR A 120 -11.34 -31.55 -9.63
CA TYR A 120 -10.58 -32.63 -10.28
C TYR A 120 -10.51 -33.89 -9.41
N LEU A 121 -10.22 -33.73 -8.12
CA LEU A 121 -10.03 -34.87 -7.20
C LEU A 121 -11.34 -35.61 -6.89
N ASN A 122 -12.48 -34.92 -6.92
CA ASN A 122 -13.79 -35.52 -6.68
C ASN A 122 -14.87 -34.83 -7.53
N PRO A 123 -15.08 -35.24 -8.79
CA PRO A 123 -16.11 -34.67 -9.66
C PRO A 123 -17.54 -34.80 -9.11
N GLN A 124 -17.85 -35.87 -8.37
CA GLN A 124 -19.17 -36.07 -7.75
C GLN A 124 -19.49 -34.96 -6.73
N PHE A 125 -18.47 -34.46 -6.01
CA PHE A 125 -18.64 -33.32 -5.11
C PHE A 125 -19.14 -32.07 -5.84
N VAL A 126 -18.77 -31.88 -7.12
CA VAL A 126 -19.27 -30.77 -7.93
C VAL A 126 -20.77 -30.93 -8.22
N GLU A 127 -21.19 -32.12 -8.66
CA GLU A 127 -22.60 -32.41 -8.93
C GLU A 127 -23.46 -32.21 -7.69
N GLU A 128 -22.99 -32.69 -6.52
CA GLU A 128 -23.66 -32.50 -5.24
C GLU A 128 -23.73 -31.02 -4.82
N ALA A 129 -22.67 -30.26 -5.07
CA ALA A 129 -22.62 -28.83 -4.78
C ALA A 129 -23.60 -28.05 -5.66
N VAL A 130 -23.62 -28.33 -6.97
CA VAL A 130 -24.56 -27.72 -7.92
C VAL A 130 -25.99 -28.08 -7.58
N ALA A 131 -26.28 -29.35 -7.27
CA ALA A 131 -27.62 -29.79 -6.89
C ALA A 131 -28.13 -29.11 -5.61
N ARG A 132 -27.23 -28.81 -4.65
CA ARG A 132 -27.60 -28.21 -3.37
C ARG A 132 -27.68 -26.68 -3.40
N PHE A 133 -26.74 -26.00 -4.07
CA PHE A 133 -26.59 -24.54 -4.00
C PHE A 133 -26.98 -23.82 -5.31
N GLY A 134 -27.11 -24.56 -6.42
CA GLY A 134 -27.38 -24.04 -7.76
C GLY A 134 -26.11 -23.65 -8.51
N SER A 135 -26.11 -23.83 -9.83
CA SER A 135 -24.97 -23.56 -10.71
C SER A 135 -24.41 -22.15 -10.57
N GLN A 136 -25.29 -21.15 -10.39
CA GLN A 136 -24.90 -19.74 -10.26
C GLN A 136 -23.99 -19.45 -9.05
N CYS A 137 -23.99 -20.32 -8.03
CA CYS A 137 -23.17 -20.19 -6.84
C CYS A 137 -21.78 -20.83 -6.99
N ILE A 138 -21.56 -21.65 -8.03
CA ILE A 138 -20.35 -22.47 -8.17
C ILE A 138 -19.54 -22.02 -9.38
N VAL A 139 -18.37 -21.44 -9.11
CA VAL A 139 -17.37 -21.02 -10.10
C VAL A 139 -16.23 -22.03 -10.12
N ALA A 140 -15.81 -22.50 -11.29
CA ALA A 140 -14.62 -23.34 -11.43
C ALA A 140 -13.40 -22.50 -11.83
N SER A 141 -12.34 -22.55 -11.03
CA SER A 141 -11.05 -21.95 -11.37
C SER A 141 -10.19 -22.96 -12.13
N ILE A 142 -9.69 -22.55 -13.29
CA ILE A 142 -8.80 -23.32 -14.15
C ILE A 142 -7.49 -22.52 -14.26
N ASP A 143 -6.43 -23.03 -13.62
CA ASP A 143 -5.10 -22.47 -13.75
C ASP A 143 -4.34 -23.21 -14.87
N CYS A 144 -3.79 -22.46 -15.82
CA CYS A 144 -3.15 -23.01 -17.03
C CYS A 144 -1.68 -22.61 -17.11
N GLU A 145 -0.83 -23.55 -17.50
CA GLU A 145 0.59 -23.31 -17.83
C GLU A 145 0.84 -23.72 -19.29
N LEU A 146 1.67 -22.95 -20.00
CA LEU A 146 2.15 -23.26 -21.34
C LEU A 146 3.35 -24.22 -21.27
N LEU A 147 3.15 -25.47 -21.67
CA LEU A 147 4.17 -26.52 -21.74
C LEU A 147 4.34 -27.02 -23.17
N GLU A 148 5.58 -26.97 -23.69
CA GLU A 148 5.93 -27.47 -25.03
C GLU A 148 5.05 -26.92 -26.17
N GLY A 149 4.58 -25.68 -26.03
CA GLY A 149 3.72 -25.01 -27.04
C GLY A 149 2.22 -25.33 -26.91
N SER A 150 1.81 -26.07 -25.88
CA SER A 150 0.41 -26.37 -25.57
C SER A 150 0.07 -26.01 -24.12
N HIS A 151 -1.16 -25.56 -23.87
CA HIS A 151 -1.59 -25.29 -22.50
C HIS A 151 -2.04 -26.57 -21.81
N THR A 152 -1.70 -26.72 -20.53
CA THR A 152 -2.16 -27.80 -19.66
C THR A 152 -2.73 -27.23 -18.35
N VAL A 153 -3.73 -27.89 -17.79
CA VAL A 153 -4.33 -27.50 -16.52
C VAL A 153 -3.43 -27.91 -15.35
N LYS A 154 -3.28 -27.00 -14.38
CA LYS A 154 -2.61 -27.22 -13.11
C LYS A 154 -3.59 -27.18 -11.94
N ILE A 155 -3.32 -28.03 -10.96
CA ILE A 155 -3.99 -28.04 -9.65
C ILE A 155 -2.96 -27.85 -8.53
N ASN A 156 -3.42 -27.82 -7.27
CA ASN A 156 -2.57 -27.63 -6.09
C ASN A 156 -1.71 -26.36 -6.17
N SER A 157 -2.34 -25.22 -6.49
CA SER A 157 -1.68 -23.91 -6.63
C SER A 157 -0.58 -23.92 -7.69
N GLY A 158 -0.89 -24.45 -8.88
CA GLY A 158 0.05 -24.51 -10.00
C GLY A 158 1.10 -25.62 -9.95
N ARG A 159 1.11 -26.46 -8.89
CA ARG A 159 2.21 -27.42 -8.64
C ARG A 159 2.04 -28.78 -9.32
N THR A 160 0.82 -29.18 -9.60
CA THR A 160 0.54 -30.52 -10.14
C THR A 160 -0.10 -30.39 -11.52
N ASP A 161 0.57 -30.97 -12.52
CA ASP A 161 0.05 -31.08 -13.88
C ASP A 161 -0.91 -32.26 -14.01
N ILE A 162 -2.11 -32.01 -14.52
CA ILE A 162 -3.09 -33.07 -14.80
C ILE A 162 -3.10 -33.48 -16.28
N GLN A 163 -2.18 -32.93 -17.09
CA GLN A 163 -1.97 -33.25 -18.51
C GLN A 163 -3.24 -33.15 -19.35
N THR A 164 -4.12 -32.22 -18.98
CA THR A 164 -5.44 -32.05 -19.60
C THR A 164 -5.48 -30.69 -20.29
N PRO A 165 -5.90 -30.62 -21.57
CA PRO A 165 -6.12 -29.35 -22.26
C PRO A 165 -7.21 -28.51 -21.57
N PRO A 166 -7.03 -27.19 -21.43
CA PRO A 166 -7.98 -26.31 -20.75
C PRO A 166 -9.40 -26.38 -21.30
N GLU A 167 -9.57 -26.43 -22.62
CA GLU A 167 -10.86 -26.51 -23.30
C GLU A 167 -11.64 -27.80 -22.95
N GLN A 168 -10.95 -28.94 -22.91
CA GLN A 168 -11.56 -30.23 -22.56
C GLN A 168 -11.96 -30.27 -21.08
N TRP A 169 -11.14 -29.66 -20.22
CA TRP A 169 -11.47 -29.56 -18.80
C TRP A 169 -12.66 -28.61 -18.57
N ALA A 170 -12.74 -27.51 -19.31
CA ALA A 170 -13.86 -26.58 -19.28
C ALA A 170 -15.18 -27.25 -19.70
N GLU A 171 -15.20 -27.99 -20.82
CA GLU A 171 -16.36 -28.80 -21.25
C GLU A 171 -16.79 -29.79 -20.17
N LYS A 172 -15.82 -30.47 -19.54
CA LYS A 172 -16.11 -31.40 -18.45
C LYS A 172 -16.75 -30.70 -17.27
N LEU A 173 -16.23 -29.55 -16.84
CA LEU A 173 -16.78 -28.76 -15.74
C LEU A 173 -18.19 -28.25 -16.04
N GLU A 174 -18.45 -27.78 -17.26
CA GLU A 174 -19.79 -27.39 -17.71
C GLU A 174 -20.77 -28.58 -17.65
N SER A 175 -20.34 -29.78 -18.07
CA SER A 175 -21.17 -31.00 -17.99
C SER A 175 -21.52 -31.41 -16.56
N LEU A 176 -20.74 -30.99 -15.55
CA LEU A 176 -21.01 -31.20 -14.13
C LEU A 176 -21.95 -30.12 -13.54
N GLY A 177 -22.35 -29.13 -14.35
CA GLY A 177 -23.29 -28.08 -13.99
C GLY A 177 -22.68 -26.84 -13.35
N ILE A 178 -21.37 -26.61 -13.51
CA ILE A 178 -20.71 -25.35 -13.11
C ILE A 178 -21.39 -24.16 -13.79
N GLY A 179 -21.53 -23.04 -13.07
CA GLY A 179 -22.21 -21.84 -13.61
C GLY A 179 -21.28 -20.83 -14.28
N GLU A 180 -19.97 -20.86 -14.00
CA GLU A 180 -19.00 -19.88 -14.50
C GLU A 180 -17.56 -20.42 -14.37
N ILE A 181 -16.69 -20.04 -15.31
CA ILE A 181 -15.26 -20.41 -15.30
C ILE A 181 -14.40 -19.19 -14.99
N LEU A 182 -13.46 -19.32 -14.05
CA LEU A 182 -12.36 -18.38 -13.81
C LEU A 182 -11.08 -18.96 -14.41
N LEU A 183 -10.67 -18.44 -15.57
CA LEU A 183 -9.52 -18.92 -16.34
C LEU A 183 -8.29 -18.05 -16.06
N ASN A 184 -7.21 -18.64 -15.55
CA ASN A 184 -6.00 -17.93 -15.20
C ASN A 184 -4.76 -18.49 -15.91
N SER A 185 -4.01 -17.62 -16.59
CA SER A 185 -2.72 -17.99 -17.20
C SER A 185 -1.58 -17.76 -16.21
N ILE A 186 -0.93 -18.85 -15.76
CA ILE A 186 0.20 -18.80 -14.82
C ILE A 186 1.39 -18.06 -15.44
N ASP A 187 1.66 -18.26 -16.73
CA ASP A 187 2.78 -17.63 -17.46
C ASP A 187 2.64 -16.11 -17.61
N ARG A 188 1.41 -15.62 -17.52
CA ARG A 188 1.08 -14.20 -17.62
C ARG A 188 0.87 -13.56 -16.24
N ASP A 189 0.60 -14.33 -15.20
CA ASP A 189 0.35 -13.83 -13.84
C ASP A 189 1.44 -12.88 -13.32
N GLY A 190 1.04 -11.67 -12.96
CA GLY A 190 1.94 -10.60 -12.49
C GLY A 190 3.03 -10.17 -13.49
N SER A 191 2.93 -10.55 -14.77
CA SER A 191 3.93 -10.20 -15.79
C SER A 191 3.70 -8.84 -16.47
N ALA A 192 2.47 -8.31 -16.40
CA ALA A 192 2.05 -7.08 -17.07
C ALA A 192 2.21 -7.07 -18.60
N ARG A 193 2.27 -8.26 -19.25
CA ARG A 193 2.53 -8.43 -20.71
C ARG A 193 1.27 -8.63 -21.56
N GLY A 194 0.08 -8.39 -21.02
CA GLY A 194 -1.19 -8.68 -21.68
C GLY A 194 -1.72 -10.09 -21.36
N LEU A 195 -3.01 -10.28 -21.61
CA LEU A 195 -3.70 -11.55 -21.44
C LEU A 195 -3.26 -12.57 -22.51
N ASP A 196 -3.47 -13.85 -22.25
CA ASP A 196 -3.32 -14.89 -23.27
C ASP A 196 -4.60 -15.04 -24.09
N HIS A 197 -4.76 -14.22 -25.12
CA HIS A 197 -5.98 -14.21 -25.95
C HIS A 197 -6.25 -15.57 -26.60
N GLY A 198 -5.21 -16.29 -27.03
CA GLY A 198 -5.34 -17.60 -27.65
C GLY A 198 -5.87 -18.66 -26.69
N LEU A 199 -5.40 -18.67 -25.44
CA LEU A 199 -5.96 -19.52 -24.38
C LEU A 199 -7.42 -19.16 -24.10
N ILE A 200 -7.73 -17.87 -23.96
CA ILE A 200 -9.08 -17.40 -23.63
C ILE A 200 -10.08 -17.83 -24.70
N SER A 201 -9.80 -17.54 -25.98
CA SER A 201 -10.73 -17.87 -27.06
C SER A 201 -10.99 -19.38 -27.18
N LYS A 202 -9.96 -20.23 -26.99
CA LYS A 202 -10.15 -21.68 -26.99
C LYS A 202 -11.15 -22.17 -25.94
N VAL A 203 -11.08 -21.61 -24.73
CA VAL A 203 -12.00 -21.98 -23.64
C VAL A 203 -13.38 -21.38 -23.88
N VAL A 204 -13.46 -20.12 -24.31
CA VAL A 204 -14.73 -19.45 -24.63
C VAL A 204 -15.49 -20.20 -25.74
N ASP A 205 -14.81 -20.66 -26.78
CA ASP A 205 -15.44 -21.39 -27.89
C ASP A 205 -15.93 -22.80 -27.47
N ALA A 206 -15.37 -23.36 -26.40
CA ALA A 206 -15.66 -24.72 -25.94
C ALA A 206 -16.86 -24.83 -25.00
N VAL A 207 -17.29 -23.74 -24.36
CA VAL A 207 -18.37 -23.75 -23.37
C VAL A 207 -19.45 -22.70 -23.64
N SER A 208 -20.66 -22.91 -23.11
CA SER A 208 -21.76 -21.95 -23.18
C SER A 208 -21.91 -21.08 -21.93
N ILE A 209 -21.29 -21.49 -20.83
CA ILE A 209 -21.25 -20.75 -19.56
C ILE A 209 -20.24 -19.59 -19.60
N PRO A 210 -20.40 -18.54 -18.77
CA PRO A 210 -19.52 -17.38 -18.78
C PRO A 210 -18.07 -17.72 -18.43
N VAL A 211 -17.13 -17.07 -19.14
CA VAL A 211 -15.68 -17.17 -18.86
C VAL A 211 -15.13 -15.83 -18.36
N VAL A 212 -14.51 -15.87 -17.18
CA VAL A 212 -13.76 -14.77 -16.56
C VAL A 212 -12.27 -14.98 -16.86
N ALA A 213 -11.68 -14.11 -17.68
CA ALA A 213 -10.25 -14.19 -18.03
C ALA A 213 -9.37 -13.43 -17.04
N MET A 214 -8.24 -14.00 -16.64
CA MET A 214 -7.28 -13.40 -15.71
C MET A 214 -5.83 -13.78 -16.05
N GLY A 215 -4.89 -12.96 -15.60
CA GLY A 215 -3.44 -13.20 -15.70
C GLY A 215 -2.79 -12.43 -16.84
N GLY A 216 -2.07 -11.34 -16.52
CA GLY A 216 -1.26 -10.59 -17.51
C GLY A 216 -1.59 -9.11 -17.70
N ILE A 217 -2.67 -8.61 -17.10
CA ILE A 217 -3.05 -7.19 -17.20
C ILE A 217 -1.90 -6.29 -16.69
N GLY A 218 -1.62 -5.24 -17.45
CA GLY A 218 -0.47 -4.34 -17.27
C GLY A 218 -0.77 -2.91 -17.71
N THR A 219 -1.59 -2.75 -18.75
CA THR A 219 -2.24 -1.50 -19.12
C THR A 219 -3.76 -1.64 -19.03
N PHE A 220 -4.49 -0.53 -19.02
CA PHE A 220 -5.95 -0.56 -19.06
C PHE A 220 -6.52 -1.07 -20.39
N ASP A 221 -5.76 -0.94 -21.47
CA ASP A 221 -6.15 -1.45 -22.80
C ASP A 221 -6.24 -2.97 -22.83
N HIS A 222 -5.42 -3.67 -22.04
CA HIS A 222 -5.49 -5.14 -21.94
C HIS A 222 -6.86 -5.64 -21.46
N PHE A 223 -7.66 -4.83 -20.75
CA PHE A 223 -9.05 -5.19 -20.42
C PHE A 223 -9.92 -5.22 -21.68
N ALA A 224 -9.81 -4.19 -22.53
CA ALA A 224 -10.53 -4.14 -23.80
C ALA A 224 -10.12 -5.29 -24.72
N GLU A 225 -8.83 -5.63 -24.77
CA GLU A 225 -8.31 -6.74 -25.58
C GLU A 225 -8.84 -8.11 -25.13
N GLY A 226 -8.97 -8.35 -23.81
CA GLY A 226 -9.60 -9.56 -23.29
C GLY A 226 -11.04 -9.76 -23.79
N PHE A 227 -11.73 -8.65 -24.05
CA PHE A 227 -13.09 -8.61 -24.58
C PHE A 227 -13.16 -8.69 -26.12
N THR A 228 -12.31 -7.96 -26.84
CA THR A 228 -12.39 -7.86 -28.30
C THR A 228 -11.63 -8.98 -29.00
N GLN A 229 -10.49 -9.41 -28.44
CA GLN A 229 -9.65 -10.47 -28.99
C GLN A 229 -9.93 -11.81 -28.28
N GLY A 230 -9.96 -11.81 -26.95
CA GLY A 230 -10.22 -13.02 -26.16
C GLY A 230 -11.69 -13.47 -26.18
N GLN A 231 -12.63 -12.55 -26.41
CA GLN A 231 -14.08 -12.78 -26.36
C GLN A 231 -14.64 -13.18 -24.97
N ALA A 232 -13.91 -12.91 -23.89
CA ALA A 232 -14.36 -13.23 -22.53
C ALA A 232 -15.66 -12.49 -22.14
N ASP A 233 -16.47 -13.08 -21.26
CA ASP A 233 -17.64 -12.43 -20.64
C ASP A 233 -17.23 -11.42 -19.57
N ALA A 234 -16.11 -11.69 -18.91
CA ALA A 234 -15.54 -10.84 -17.88
C ALA A 234 -14.00 -10.87 -17.94
N VAL A 235 -13.37 -9.78 -17.53
CA VAL A 235 -11.92 -9.72 -17.37
C VAL A 235 -11.62 -9.33 -15.93
N ALA A 236 -10.80 -10.14 -15.26
CA ALA A 236 -10.37 -9.94 -13.89
C ALA A 236 -8.89 -9.58 -13.79
N ALA A 237 -8.55 -8.76 -12.79
CA ALA A 237 -7.17 -8.40 -12.49
C ALA A 237 -6.98 -8.14 -10.99
N ALA A 238 -5.78 -8.42 -10.49
CA ALA A 238 -5.41 -8.13 -9.10
C ALA A 238 -4.52 -6.89 -9.01
N ASN A 239 -3.22 -7.05 -9.29
CA ASN A 239 -2.17 -6.07 -9.02
C ASN A 239 -2.49 -4.63 -9.49
N ILE A 240 -2.96 -4.43 -10.73
CA ILE A 240 -3.15 -3.10 -11.32
C ILE A 240 -4.09 -2.19 -10.52
N PHE A 241 -5.08 -2.76 -9.81
CA PHE A 241 -6.04 -1.97 -9.05
C PHE A 241 -5.47 -1.36 -7.76
N HIS A 242 -4.30 -1.85 -7.32
CA HIS A 242 -3.64 -1.36 -6.11
C HIS A 242 -2.69 -0.19 -6.36
N PHE A 243 -2.23 -0.01 -7.61
CA PHE A 243 -1.09 0.86 -7.91
C PHE A 243 -1.47 2.23 -8.42
N GLN A 244 -2.68 2.40 -8.95
CA GLN A 244 -3.13 3.67 -9.53
C GLN A 244 -4.46 4.12 -8.94
N GLU A 245 -4.62 5.43 -8.81
CA GLU A 245 -5.86 6.06 -8.36
C GLU A 245 -6.93 5.92 -9.47
N LEU A 246 -8.18 5.69 -9.09
CA LEU A 246 -9.31 5.45 -10.02
C LEU A 246 -9.08 4.35 -11.08
N SER A 247 -8.19 3.40 -10.82
CA SER A 247 -7.80 2.32 -11.74
C SER A 247 -8.99 1.52 -12.32
N TYR A 248 -10.05 1.32 -11.55
CA TYR A 248 -11.28 0.68 -12.05
C TYR A 248 -12.00 1.54 -13.11
N HIS A 249 -12.05 2.87 -12.89
CA HIS A 249 -12.65 3.80 -13.85
C HIS A 249 -11.82 3.88 -15.11
N HIS A 250 -10.49 3.89 -15.02
CA HIS A 250 -9.62 3.85 -16.19
C HIS A 250 -9.78 2.55 -16.99
N ALA A 251 -9.91 1.39 -16.33
CA ALA A 251 -10.20 0.12 -16.99
C ALA A 251 -11.54 0.17 -17.75
N LYS A 252 -12.60 0.68 -17.11
CA LYS A 252 -13.92 0.88 -17.74
C LYS A 252 -13.85 1.87 -18.91
N TYR A 253 -13.10 2.96 -18.76
CA TYR A 253 -12.92 3.96 -19.81
C TYR A 253 -12.27 3.35 -21.05
N ALA A 254 -11.16 2.61 -20.90
CA ALA A 254 -10.51 1.91 -22.00
C ALA A 254 -11.45 0.92 -22.72
N CYS A 255 -12.26 0.18 -21.96
CA CYS A 255 -13.28 -0.70 -22.52
C CYS A 255 -14.35 0.07 -23.32
N THR A 256 -14.78 1.23 -22.83
CA THR A 256 -15.80 2.06 -23.51
C THR A 256 -15.23 2.68 -24.80
N GLN A 257 -13.97 3.10 -24.79
CA GLN A 257 -13.29 3.61 -25.99
C GLN A 257 -13.13 2.54 -27.08
N ALA A 258 -13.09 1.26 -26.70
CA ALA A 258 -13.05 0.12 -27.60
C ALA A 258 -14.44 -0.45 -27.95
N ASP A 259 -15.51 0.34 -27.74
CA ASP A 259 -16.91 -0.04 -28.01
C ASP A 259 -17.38 -1.32 -27.28
N VAL A 260 -16.77 -1.65 -26.13
CA VAL A 260 -17.20 -2.78 -25.31
C VAL A 260 -18.43 -2.40 -24.50
N HIS A 261 -19.51 -3.16 -24.64
CA HIS A 261 -20.76 -2.95 -23.90
C HIS A 261 -20.63 -3.35 -22.42
N ILE A 262 -20.25 -2.39 -21.58
CA ILE A 262 -20.04 -2.55 -20.14
C ILE A 262 -21.03 -1.70 -19.33
N ARG A 263 -21.28 -2.07 -18.07
CA ARG A 263 -22.02 -1.21 -17.15
C ARG A 263 -21.26 0.11 -16.95
N PRO A 264 -21.93 1.28 -17.09
CA PRO A 264 -21.31 2.58 -16.80
C PRO A 264 -20.82 2.65 -15.36
N SER A 265 -19.69 3.33 -15.18
CA SER A 265 -19.15 3.61 -13.86
C SER A 265 -19.61 4.99 -13.38
N THR A 266 -19.99 5.10 -12.11
CA THR A 266 -20.41 6.36 -11.49
C THR A 266 -19.63 6.59 -10.20
N LEU A 267 -19.15 7.81 -10.01
CA LEU A 267 -18.49 8.28 -8.79
C LEU A 267 -19.48 8.98 -7.85
N GLY A 268 -19.09 9.09 -6.58
CA GLY A 268 -19.84 9.87 -5.58
C GLY A 268 -21.14 9.18 -5.18
N SER A 269 -21.04 7.95 -4.69
CA SER A 269 -22.17 7.27 -4.08
C SER A 269 -22.74 8.14 -2.95
N LYS A 270 -24.08 8.25 -2.87
CA LYS A 270 -24.73 8.88 -1.70
C LYS A 270 -24.83 7.92 -0.51
N TYR A 271 -24.64 6.63 -0.76
CA TYR A 271 -24.79 5.56 0.22
C TYR A 271 -23.46 5.12 0.80
N LEU A 272 -22.40 5.21 -0.01
CA LEU A 272 -21.04 4.87 0.36
C LEU A 272 -20.22 6.15 0.38
N ARG A 273 -19.31 6.24 1.34
CA ARG A 273 -18.39 7.38 1.45
C ARG A 273 -17.00 6.83 1.26
N ARG A 274 -16.20 7.54 0.47
CA ARG A 274 -14.77 7.28 0.35
C ARG A 274 -14.04 7.38 1.68
N GLU A 275 -14.34 8.41 2.47
CA GLU A 275 -13.74 8.62 3.78
C GLU A 275 -14.36 7.66 4.81
N PRO A 276 -13.54 7.05 5.70
CA PRO A 276 -14.05 6.19 6.75
C PRO A 276 -15.05 6.91 7.67
N ILE A 277 -16.05 6.17 8.14
CA ILE A 277 -17.01 6.64 9.13
C ILE A 277 -16.54 6.18 10.51
N TYR A 278 -16.29 7.14 11.41
CA TYR A 278 -15.85 6.87 12.77
C TYR A 278 -17.03 6.98 13.75
N ASP A 279 -17.23 5.95 14.58
CA ASP A 279 -18.10 6.05 15.75
C ASP A 279 -17.41 6.90 16.83
N GLN A 280 -17.70 8.20 16.82
CA GLN A 280 -17.05 9.16 17.69
C GLN A 280 -17.22 8.84 19.19
N VAL A 281 -18.31 8.16 19.58
CA VAL A 281 -18.53 7.77 20.98
C VAL A 281 -17.61 6.60 21.35
N LEU A 282 -17.51 5.60 20.48
CA LEU A 282 -16.60 4.47 20.67
C LEU A 282 -15.13 4.93 20.66
N GLU A 283 -14.77 5.82 19.74
CA GLU A 283 -13.41 6.33 19.61
C GLU A 283 -13.00 7.21 20.79
N ALA A 284 -13.92 8.01 21.33
CA ALA A 284 -13.70 8.73 22.59
C ALA A 284 -13.40 7.77 23.75
N LYS A 285 -14.21 6.70 23.90
CA LYS A 285 -13.98 5.67 24.93
C LYS A 285 -12.63 4.98 24.79
N LYS A 286 -12.18 4.70 23.56
CA LYS A 286 -10.85 4.10 23.30
C LYS A 286 -9.72 5.04 23.76
N ARG A 287 -9.82 6.34 23.47
CA ARG A 287 -8.85 7.35 23.92
C ARG A 287 -8.84 7.48 25.44
N GLU A 288 -10.01 7.56 26.07
CA GLU A 288 -10.15 7.61 27.54
C GLU A 288 -9.57 6.36 28.21
N SER A 289 -9.85 5.17 27.67
CA SER A 289 -9.29 3.92 28.17
C SER A 289 -7.76 3.88 28.08
N ARG A 290 -7.16 4.48 27.04
CA ARG A 290 -5.70 4.60 26.88
C ARG A 290 -5.11 5.48 27.99
N ILE A 291 -5.73 6.64 28.21
CA ILE A 291 -5.33 7.60 29.25
C ILE A 291 -5.47 6.98 30.65
N GLU A 292 -6.51 6.17 30.86
CA GLU A 292 -6.69 5.48 32.15
C GLU A 292 -5.63 4.38 32.32
N GLN A 293 -5.35 3.62 31.27
CA GLN A 293 -4.27 2.62 31.28
C GLN A 293 -2.91 3.25 31.58
N SER A 294 -2.61 4.41 31.01
CA SER A 294 -1.33 5.11 31.23
C SER A 294 -1.13 5.53 32.70
N LYS A 295 -2.23 5.83 33.42
CA LYS A 295 -2.20 6.15 34.86
C LYS A 295 -2.03 4.92 35.73
N ILE A 296 -2.76 3.84 35.42
CA ILE A 296 -2.77 2.61 36.24
C ILE A 296 -1.48 1.81 36.03
N LYS A 297 -0.83 1.95 34.86
CA LYS A 297 0.39 1.21 34.46
C LYS A 297 0.20 -0.31 34.52
N ASP A 298 -1.02 -0.76 34.21
CA ASP A 298 -1.35 -2.17 34.09
C ASP A 298 -1.08 -2.68 32.66
N TYR A 299 0.00 -3.44 32.54
CA TYR A 299 0.42 -4.09 31.29
C TYR A 299 0.19 -5.61 31.34
N SER A 300 -0.69 -6.10 32.23
CA SER A 300 -0.92 -7.54 32.46
C SER A 300 -1.73 -8.24 31.36
N LYS A 301 -2.51 -7.49 30.57
CA LYS A 301 -3.36 -8.02 29.48
C LYS A 301 -2.60 -8.59 28.27
N TRP A 302 -1.27 -8.57 28.28
CA TRP A 302 -0.42 -8.81 27.12
C TRP A 302 0.02 -10.28 26.99
N LYS A 303 -0.86 -11.22 27.36
CA LYS A 303 -0.60 -12.66 27.29
C LYS A 303 -1.38 -13.28 26.13
N GLN A 304 -0.70 -13.45 25.00
CA GLN A 304 -1.09 -14.42 23.98
C GLN A 304 0.15 -15.21 23.56
N ASP A 305 -0.06 -16.33 22.89
CA ASP A 305 0.98 -17.11 22.24
C ASP A 305 1.53 -16.27 21.08
N ILE A 306 2.59 -15.49 21.35
CA ILE A 306 3.08 -14.48 20.42
C ILE A 306 4.39 -14.95 19.77
N PRO A 307 4.49 -14.92 18.42
CA PRO A 307 5.72 -15.26 17.71
C PRO A 307 6.92 -14.45 18.23
N ARG A 308 8.09 -15.10 18.30
CA ARG A 308 9.35 -14.41 18.60
C ARG A 308 9.70 -13.45 17.47
N VAL A 309 10.23 -12.28 17.81
CA VAL A 309 10.83 -11.38 16.82
C VAL A 309 12.07 -12.06 16.23
N THR A 310 12.21 -12.00 14.92
CA THR A 310 13.36 -12.47 14.14
C THR A 310 13.95 -11.29 13.38
N TRP A 311 15.18 -11.42 12.87
CA TRP A 311 15.87 -10.35 12.15
C TRP A 311 16.36 -10.83 10.80
N CYS A 312 16.42 -9.89 9.86
CA CYS A 312 16.92 -10.17 8.53
C CYS A 312 18.35 -10.69 8.63
N SER A 313 18.66 -11.76 7.91
CA SER A 313 20.01 -12.33 7.85
C SER A 313 21.00 -11.40 7.10
N LYS A 314 20.51 -10.51 6.22
CA LYS A 314 21.32 -9.54 5.46
C LYS A 314 21.41 -8.15 6.12
N CYS A 315 20.28 -7.46 6.33
CA CYS A 315 20.23 -6.14 7.00
C CYS A 315 19.75 -6.27 8.47
N LEU A 316 19.37 -5.18 9.15
CA LEU A 316 18.98 -5.24 10.57
C LEU A 316 17.47 -5.11 10.84
N TYR A 317 16.63 -5.20 9.80
CA TYR A 317 15.19 -5.11 10.00
C TYR A 317 14.63 -6.28 10.81
N PRO A 318 13.80 -6.02 11.84
CA PRO A 318 13.05 -7.05 12.55
C PRO A 318 11.79 -7.49 11.79
N SER A 319 11.30 -8.70 12.08
CA SER A 319 9.98 -9.18 11.64
C SER A 319 8.80 -8.43 12.27
N LEU A 320 9.06 -7.71 13.36
CA LEU A 320 8.16 -6.70 13.91
C LEU A 320 8.60 -5.31 13.45
N SER A 321 8.03 -4.84 12.34
CA SER A 321 8.34 -3.54 11.75
C SER A 321 7.11 -2.65 11.65
N ALA A 322 7.32 -1.33 11.65
CA ALA A 322 6.30 -0.35 11.29
C ALA A 322 5.93 -0.40 9.79
N THR A 323 6.74 -1.06 8.98
CA THR A 323 6.50 -1.30 7.55
C THR A 323 6.16 -2.78 7.29
N PRO A 324 5.29 -3.09 6.33
CA PRO A 324 5.01 -4.47 5.94
C PRO A 324 6.29 -5.12 5.41
N LEU A 325 6.75 -6.17 6.09
CA LEU A 325 7.98 -6.90 5.77
C LEU A 325 7.70 -8.40 5.91
N GLU A 326 7.86 -9.13 4.81
CA GLU A 326 7.94 -10.59 4.83
C GLU A 326 9.39 -11.07 4.75
N PHE A 327 9.58 -12.31 5.18
CA PHE A 327 10.86 -13.03 5.20
C PHE A 327 10.72 -14.30 4.37
N ASP A 328 11.74 -14.63 3.60
CA ASP A 328 11.84 -15.94 2.96
C ASP A 328 12.34 -17.02 3.94
N GLU A 329 12.46 -18.24 3.43
CA GLU A 329 12.93 -19.41 4.19
C GLU A 329 14.38 -19.26 4.68
N GLU A 330 15.19 -18.40 4.04
CA GLU A 330 16.57 -18.09 4.45
C GLU A 330 16.65 -16.93 5.47
N GLY A 331 15.49 -16.40 5.88
CA GLY A 331 15.40 -15.28 6.80
C GLY A 331 15.82 -13.94 6.19
N VAL A 332 15.82 -13.80 4.86
CA VAL A 332 16.06 -12.52 4.19
C VAL A 332 14.73 -11.78 4.03
N CYS A 333 14.71 -10.52 4.45
CA CYS A 333 13.52 -9.69 4.31
C CYS A 333 13.30 -9.22 2.86
N THR A 334 12.04 -9.08 2.47
CA THR A 334 11.55 -8.53 1.19
C THR A 334 12.26 -7.24 0.75
N GLY A 335 12.57 -6.31 1.67
CA GLY A 335 13.32 -5.10 1.34
C GLY A 335 14.76 -5.36 0.85
N CYS A 336 15.44 -6.39 1.37
CA CYS A 336 16.76 -6.79 0.87
C CYS A 336 16.66 -7.52 -0.48
N GLN A 337 15.64 -8.36 -0.65
CA GLN A 337 15.38 -9.02 -1.93
C GLN A 337 15.12 -7.97 -3.04
N MET A 338 14.32 -6.94 -2.75
CA MET A 338 14.03 -5.87 -3.70
C MET A 338 15.27 -5.02 -4.02
N ALA A 339 16.12 -4.74 -3.03
CA ALA A 339 17.38 -4.05 -3.27
C ALA A 339 18.28 -4.82 -4.26
N GLU A 340 18.35 -6.16 -4.15
CA GLU A 340 19.09 -6.99 -5.11
C GLU A 340 18.46 -6.98 -6.51
N VAL A 341 17.12 -6.97 -6.60
CA VAL A 341 16.42 -6.84 -7.88
C VAL A 341 16.77 -5.50 -8.53
N LYS A 342 16.71 -4.39 -7.77
CA LYS A 342 17.02 -3.03 -8.24
C LYS A 342 18.43 -2.93 -8.84
N VAL A 343 19.43 -3.51 -8.16
CA VAL A 343 20.83 -3.55 -8.65
C VAL A 343 20.97 -4.34 -9.96
N LYS A 344 20.15 -5.38 -10.16
CA LYS A 344 20.18 -6.23 -11.37
C LYS A 344 19.42 -5.63 -12.56
N ILE A 345 18.73 -4.50 -12.40
CA ILE A 345 18.04 -3.85 -13.52
C ILE A 345 19.07 -3.35 -14.54
N PRO A 346 19.03 -3.83 -15.79
CA PRO A 346 20.01 -3.45 -16.80
C PRO A 346 19.81 -2.00 -17.27
N LYS A 347 20.89 -1.38 -17.76
CA LYS A 347 20.87 0.03 -18.22
C LYS A 347 19.79 0.32 -19.28
N HIS A 348 19.53 -0.60 -20.20
CA HIS A 348 18.50 -0.43 -21.23
C HIS A 348 17.08 -0.35 -20.65
N GLU A 349 16.82 -1.03 -19.53
CA GLU A 349 15.52 -0.96 -18.85
C GLU A 349 15.35 0.39 -18.14
N TRP A 350 16.41 0.93 -17.53
CA TRP A 350 16.39 2.31 -17.02
C TRP A 350 16.19 3.35 -18.13
N GLN A 351 16.75 3.13 -19.32
CA GLN A 351 16.51 4.00 -20.48
C GLN A 351 15.04 3.93 -20.93
N ARG A 352 14.46 2.72 -20.99
CA ARG A 352 13.03 2.55 -21.28
C ARG A 352 12.16 3.28 -20.24
N ARG A 353 12.48 3.15 -18.95
CA ARG A 353 11.77 3.84 -17.87
C ARG A 353 11.86 5.36 -17.98
N LYS A 354 13.05 5.90 -18.29
CA LYS A 354 13.23 7.32 -18.59
C LYS A 354 12.36 7.76 -19.79
N GLN A 355 12.25 6.92 -20.81
CA GLN A 355 11.39 7.20 -21.97
C GLN A 355 9.90 7.25 -21.61
N LEU A 356 9.42 6.33 -20.77
CA LEU A 356 8.04 6.36 -20.24
C LEU A 356 7.73 7.64 -19.46
N LEU A 357 8.71 8.14 -18.69
CA LEU A 357 8.60 9.41 -18.00
C LEU A 357 8.48 10.57 -19.00
N ILE A 358 9.34 10.62 -20.02
CA ILE A 358 9.30 11.66 -21.06
C ILE A 358 7.94 11.70 -21.75
N GLU A 359 7.41 10.55 -22.16
CA GLU A 359 6.09 10.44 -22.79
C GLU A 359 4.98 10.99 -21.88
N THR A 360 5.07 10.69 -20.58
CA THR A 360 4.13 11.20 -19.58
C THR A 360 4.24 12.71 -19.43
N LEU A 361 5.47 13.24 -19.30
CA LEU A 361 5.71 14.69 -19.18
C LEU A 361 5.16 15.45 -20.40
N GLU A 362 5.42 14.95 -21.61
CA GLU A 362 4.92 15.58 -22.85
C GLU A 362 3.40 15.49 -23.01
N LYS A 363 2.77 14.41 -22.50
CA LYS A 363 1.30 14.31 -22.45
C LYS A 363 0.69 15.45 -21.64
N TYR A 364 1.26 15.79 -20.48
CA TYR A 364 0.67 16.73 -19.52
C TYR A 364 1.21 18.17 -19.61
N ARG A 365 2.28 18.42 -20.38
CA ARG A 365 2.87 19.75 -20.60
C ARG A 365 1.83 20.77 -21.07
N SER A 366 1.84 21.98 -20.50
CA SER A 366 0.98 23.10 -20.90
C SER A 366 1.51 23.70 -22.22
N LYS A 367 0.94 23.23 -23.34
CA LYS A 367 1.35 23.65 -24.69
C LYS A 367 1.14 25.15 -24.95
N ASP A 368 0.10 25.73 -24.35
CA ASP A 368 -0.28 27.13 -24.44
C ASP A 368 0.39 28.02 -23.37
N LYS A 369 1.13 27.41 -22.43
CA LYS A 369 1.78 28.08 -21.29
C LYS A 369 0.79 28.86 -20.41
N SER A 370 -0.48 28.43 -20.36
CA SER A 370 -1.51 29.07 -19.52
C SER A 370 -1.39 28.70 -18.05
N ARG A 371 -0.62 27.66 -17.72
CA ARG A 371 -0.36 27.17 -16.35
C ARG A 371 1.04 26.59 -16.23
N HIS A 372 1.47 26.29 -15.01
CA HIS A 372 2.64 25.43 -14.77
C HIS A 372 2.38 24.03 -15.32
N ASP A 373 3.43 23.38 -15.80
CA ASP A 373 3.32 22.06 -16.40
C ASP A 373 3.04 20.97 -15.35
N ILE A 374 3.70 21.10 -14.19
CA ILE A 374 3.72 20.09 -13.13
C ILE A 374 3.79 20.76 -11.76
N ILE A 375 3.43 20.02 -10.71
CA ILE A 375 3.78 20.34 -9.32
C ILE A 375 4.93 19.43 -8.88
N ILE A 376 5.86 19.97 -8.10
CA ILE A 376 6.85 19.18 -7.37
C ILE A 376 6.57 19.36 -5.87
N ALA A 377 6.24 18.26 -5.19
CA ALA A 377 6.12 18.24 -3.74
C ALA A 377 7.53 18.30 -3.13
N VAL A 378 7.85 19.40 -2.43
CA VAL A 378 9.20 19.66 -1.93
C VAL A 378 9.23 19.93 -0.44
N SER A 379 10.22 19.36 0.24
CA SER A 379 10.55 19.60 1.64
C SER A 379 11.85 20.40 1.81
N GLY A 380 12.50 20.83 0.73
CA GLY A 380 13.82 21.48 0.84
C GLY A 380 14.97 20.52 1.14
N GLY A 381 14.72 19.22 1.28
CA GLY A 381 15.77 18.20 1.40
C GLY A 381 16.46 17.88 0.07
N LYS A 382 17.53 17.08 0.15
CA LYS A 382 18.33 16.65 -1.03
C LYS A 382 17.49 16.08 -2.17
N ASP A 383 16.48 15.28 -1.85
CA ASP A 383 15.63 14.60 -2.82
C ASP A 383 14.69 15.59 -3.51
N SER A 384 14.31 16.69 -2.83
CA SER A 384 13.56 17.78 -3.43
C SER A 384 14.42 18.57 -4.43
N TYR A 385 15.68 18.85 -4.10
CA TYR A 385 16.63 19.49 -5.00
C TYR A 385 16.91 18.62 -6.23
N TYR A 386 17.11 17.32 -6.05
CA TYR A 386 17.33 16.39 -7.15
C TYR A 386 16.10 16.29 -8.08
N GLN A 387 14.89 16.20 -7.53
CA GLN A 387 13.65 16.24 -8.33
C GLN A 387 13.55 17.53 -9.14
N ALA A 388 13.79 18.68 -8.50
CA ALA A 388 13.74 19.98 -9.18
C ALA A 388 14.79 20.05 -10.30
N HIS A 389 16.04 19.64 -10.06
CA HIS A 389 17.08 19.56 -11.08
C HIS A 389 16.63 18.75 -12.30
N VAL A 390 16.20 17.50 -12.06
CA VAL A 390 15.84 16.58 -13.14
C VAL A 390 14.65 17.13 -13.95
N LEU A 391 13.57 17.55 -13.28
CA LEU A 391 12.35 17.96 -13.97
C LEU A 391 12.49 19.35 -14.64
N LYS A 392 13.18 20.29 -13.99
CA LYS A 392 13.37 21.66 -14.52
C LYS A 392 14.54 21.75 -15.49
N GLU A 393 15.74 21.34 -15.07
CA GLU A 393 16.98 21.59 -15.80
C GLU A 393 17.23 20.54 -16.86
N GLU A 394 16.99 19.24 -16.58
CA GLU A 394 17.18 18.20 -17.60
C GLU A 394 15.98 18.08 -18.57
N PHE A 395 14.75 18.06 -18.05
CA PHE A 395 13.55 17.85 -18.87
C PHE A 395 12.84 19.14 -19.33
N GLY A 396 13.31 20.31 -18.86
CA GLY A 396 12.79 21.60 -19.31
C GLY A 396 11.32 21.83 -18.94
N MET A 397 10.82 21.24 -17.86
CA MET A 397 9.45 21.49 -17.38
C MET A 397 9.36 22.86 -16.70
N ASN A 398 8.16 23.42 -16.63
CA ASN A 398 7.85 24.58 -15.82
C ASN A 398 7.11 24.17 -14.52
N PRO A 399 7.83 23.85 -13.42
CA PRO A 399 7.21 23.36 -12.20
C PRO A 399 6.71 24.49 -11.29
N LEU A 400 5.66 24.16 -10.54
CA LEU A 400 5.26 24.86 -9.32
C LEU A 400 5.75 24.07 -8.11
N LEU A 401 6.58 24.67 -7.27
CA LEU A 401 7.03 24.04 -6.03
C LEU A 401 5.94 24.16 -4.97
N VAL A 402 5.63 23.08 -4.25
CA VAL A 402 4.64 23.08 -3.18
C VAL A 402 5.21 22.42 -1.93
N THR A 403 5.15 23.14 -0.81
CA THR A 403 5.59 22.66 0.51
C THR A 403 4.46 22.72 1.52
N TYR A 404 4.31 21.65 2.30
CA TYR A 404 3.55 21.66 3.54
C TYR A 404 4.49 21.98 4.72
N ASP A 405 4.17 23.01 5.50
CA ASP A 405 4.95 23.40 6.67
C ASP A 405 4.33 22.86 7.97
N GLY A 406 4.94 21.82 8.54
CA GLY A 406 4.57 21.24 9.83
C GLY A 406 5.01 22.04 11.07
N ASN A 407 5.68 23.19 10.89
CA ASN A 407 6.23 24.03 11.95
C ASN A 407 7.31 23.33 12.82
N ASN A 408 8.14 22.47 12.22
CA ASN A 408 9.18 21.69 12.91
C ASN A 408 10.57 21.77 12.23
N TRP A 409 10.82 22.80 11.43
CA TRP A 409 12.06 22.90 10.65
C TRP A 409 13.32 22.96 11.52
N SER A 410 14.38 22.29 11.06
CA SER A 410 15.74 22.68 11.46
C SER A 410 16.13 23.99 10.79
N ASP A 411 17.05 24.75 11.38
CA ASP A 411 17.51 26.00 10.78
C ASP A 411 18.12 25.77 9.38
N VAL A 412 18.87 24.67 9.22
CA VAL A 412 19.45 24.24 7.95
C VAL A 412 18.36 23.89 6.94
N GLY A 413 17.40 23.06 7.33
CA GLY A 413 16.28 22.64 6.47
C GLY A 413 15.46 23.83 6.00
N TRP A 414 15.16 24.79 6.88
CA TRP A 414 14.44 26.01 6.52
C TRP A 414 15.21 26.84 5.48
N ARG A 415 16.53 27.04 5.68
CA ARG A 415 17.37 27.76 4.70
C ARG A 415 17.39 27.05 3.35
N ASN A 416 17.57 25.74 3.34
CA ASN A 416 17.55 24.95 2.10
C ASN A 416 16.20 25.06 1.39
N MET A 417 15.07 24.97 2.11
CA MET A 417 13.72 25.11 1.54
C MET A 417 13.50 26.48 0.92
N VAL A 418 13.81 27.57 1.63
CA VAL A 418 13.59 28.94 1.14
C VAL A 418 14.44 29.25 -0.10
N LYS A 419 15.67 28.75 -0.16
CA LYS A 419 16.59 28.97 -1.29
C LYS A 419 16.13 28.29 -2.59
N MET A 420 15.32 27.23 -2.53
CA MET A 420 14.97 26.43 -3.71
C MET A 420 14.37 27.27 -4.85
N LYS A 421 13.47 28.19 -4.52
CA LYS A 421 12.80 29.04 -5.51
C LYS A 421 13.79 29.89 -6.31
N ASP A 422 14.86 30.36 -5.65
CA ASP A 422 15.87 31.23 -6.23
C ASP A 422 16.87 30.40 -7.04
N VAL A 423 17.23 29.21 -6.52
CA VAL A 423 18.13 28.25 -7.18
C VAL A 423 17.57 27.77 -8.53
N PHE A 424 16.30 27.39 -8.57
CA PHE A 424 15.66 26.82 -9.77
C PHE A 424 14.82 27.83 -10.56
N ASN A 425 14.78 29.09 -10.13
CA ASN A 425 13.93 30.14 -10.69
C ASN A 425 12.46 29.65 -10.89
N CYS A 426 11.86 29.19 -9.80
CA CYS A 426 10.53 28.59 -9.79
C CYS A 426 9.60 29.31 -8.81
N ASP A 427 8.30 29.33 -9.12
CA ASP A 427 7.29 29.74 -8.14
C ASP A 427 7.18 28.71 -7.02
N HIS A 428 6.94 29.18 -5.80
CA HIS A 428 6.88 28.31 -4.62
C HIS A 428 5.72 28.70 -3.70
N ILE A 429 4.79 27.75 -3.51
CA ILE A 429 3.71 27.85 -2.55
C ILE A 429 4.11 27.09 -1.28
N VAL A 430 4.12 27.79 -0.15
CA VAL A 430 4.31 27.19 1.17
C VAL A 430 2.99 27.29 1.94
N VAL A 431 2.36 26.15 2.19
CA VAL A 431 1.10 26.06 2.93
C VAL A 431 1.41 25.82 4.41
N ARG A 432 0.98 26.77 5.25
CA ARG A 432 1.29 26.79 6.68
C ARG A 432 0.00 26.74 7.50
N PRO A 433 -0.33 25.60 8.13
CA PRO A 433 -1.49 25.51 9.01
C PRO A 433 -1.30 26.36 10.28
N SER A 434 -2.41 26.63 10.97
CA SER A 434 -2.35 27.36 12.23
C SER A 434 -1.60 26.55 13.29
N VAL A 435 -0.67 27.18 14.01
CA VAL A 435 0.09 26.55 15.11
C VAL A 435 -0.84 25.95 16.17
N LYS A 436 -1.98 26.60 16.44
CA LYS A 436 -2.99 26.10 17.38
C LYS A 436 -3.58 24.77 16.91
N THR A 437 -3.88 24.65 15.63
CA THR A 437 -4.37 23.40 15.01
C THR A 437 -3.29 22.31 15.08
N LEU A 438 -2.05 22.63 14.71
CA LEU A 438 -0.93 21.69 14.73
C LEU A 438 -0.67 21.11 16.13
N LYS A 439 -0.67 21.96 17.17
CA LYS A 439 -0.50 21.53 18.56
C LYS A 439 -1.56 20.51 18.99
N LYS A 440 -2.83 20.78 18.66
CA LYS A 440 -3.95 19.87 18.96
C LYS A 440 -3.79 18.56 18.20
N LEU A 441 -3.52 18.61 16.89
CA LEU A 441 -3.34 17.40 16.08
C LEU A 441 -2.19 16.54 16.60
N ASN A 442 -1.04 17.12 16.92
CA ASN A 442 0.10 16.38 17.47
C ASN A 442 -0.26 15.67 18.78
N LYS A 443 -0.91 16.38 19.70
CA LYS A 443 -1.33 15.80 20.98
C LYS A 443 -2.36 14.69 20.79
N GLN A 444 -3.41 14.94 20.00
CA GLN A 444 -4.52 14.00 19.83
C GLN A 444 -4.11 12.78 19.01
N ALA A 445 -3.31 12.95 17.96
CA ALA A 445 -2.76 11.83 17.19
C ALA A 445 -1.84 10.98 18.07
N PHE A 446 -0.99 11.60 18.89
CA PHE A 446 -0.11 10.87 19.81
C PHE A 446 -0.89 10.00 20.80
N ILE A 447 -1.94 10.56 21.43
CA ILE A 447 -2.81 9.80 22.34
C ILE A 447 -3.53 8.65 21.62
N THR A 448 -3.98 8.91 20.40
CA THR A 448 -4.84 7.98 19.65
C THR A 448 -4.06 6.79 19.11
N MET A 449 -2.98 7.06 18.38
CA MET A 449 -2.28 6.06 17.57
C MET A 449 -0.77 6.02 17.87
N GLY A 450 -0.28 6.82 18.82
CA GLY A 450 1.14 6.94 19.15
C GLY A 450 1.94 7.55 18.00
N ASP A 451 1.31 8.38 17.18
CA ASP A 451 1.96 9.15 16.12
C ASP A 451 1.92 10.62 16.49
N MET A 452 3.10 11.21 16.66
CA MET A 452 3.26 12.59 17.11
C MET A 452 3.38 13.62 15.97
N ASN A 453 3.25 13.16 14.72
CA ASN A 453 3.38 13.98 13.51
C ASN A 453 2.38 13.56 12.40
N TRP A 454 1.21 13.02 12.75
CA TRP A 454 0.19 12.59 11.78
C TRP A 454 -0.16 13.68 10.75
N HIS A 455 -0.24 14.94 11.20
CA HIS A 455 -0.50 16.06 10.30
C HIS A 455 0.62 16.28 9.28
N GLY A 456 1.86 15.93 9.60
CA GLY A 456 3.01 15.96 8.71
C GLY A 456 2.83 14.95 7.60
N HIS A 457 2.67 13.68 7.99
CA HIS A 457 2.50 12.55 7.07
C HIS A 457 1.33 12.74 6.10
N ILE A 458 0.20 13.23 6.60
CA ILE A 458 -0.97 13.51 5.77
C ILE A 458 -0.82 14.79 4.95
N GLY A 459 -0.30 15.87 5.55
CA GLY A 459 -0.20 17.18 4.92
C GLY A 459 0.69 17.16 3.68
N ILE A 460 1.85 16.49 3.75
CA ILE A 460 2.79 16.38 2.63
C ILE A 460 2.18 15.64 1.42
N MET A 461 1.25 14.71 1.64
CA MET A 461 0.60 13.94 0.58
C MET A 461 -0.69 14.60 0.06
N SER A 462 -1.44 15.29 0.93
CA SER A 462 -2.70 15.94 0.54
C SER A 462 -2.49 17.30 -0.13
N VAL A 463 -1.61 18.14 0.42
CA VAL A 463 -1.51 19.55 0.01
C VAL A 463 -1.06 19.71 -1.45
N PRO A 464 -0.01 19.04 -1.93
CA PRO A 464 0.37 19.14 -3.34
C PRO A 464 -0.76 18.72 -4.28
N MET A 465 -1.51 17.66 -3.93
CA MET A 465 -2.65 17.18 -4.72
C MET A 465 -3.82 18.17 -4.71
N MET A 466 -4.12 18.81 -3.57
CA MET A 466 -5.15 19.84 -3.48
C MET A 466 -4.78 21.10 -4.27
N VAL A 467 -3.52 21.56 -4.16
CA VAL A 467 -3.02 22.69 -4.97
C VAL A 467 -3.07 22.35 -6.47
N ALA A 468 -2.82 21.10 -6.85
CA ALA A 468 -2.96 20.62 -8.22
C ALA A 468 -4.38 20.85 -8.76
N VAL A 469 -5.39 20.46 -7.97
CA VAL A 469 -6.80 20.71 -8.32
C VAL A 469 -7.11 22.21 -8.38
N GLU A 470 -6.69 22.99 -7.39
CA GLU A 470 -6.95 24.43 -7.34
C GLU A 470 -6.31 25.20 -8.50
N LYS A 471 -5.13 24.77 -8.95
CA LYS A 471 -4.37 25.38 -10.05
C LYS A 471 -4.61 24.71 -11.41
N GLN A 472 -5.43 23.68 -11.46
CA GLN A 472 -5.71 22.89 -12.67
C GLN A 472 -4.42 22.31 -13.30
N ILE A 473 -3.52 21.80 -12.46
CA ILE A 473 -2.27 21.15 -12.86
C ILE A 473 -2.45 19.63 -12.69
N PRO A 474 -2.42 18.82 -13.75
CA PRO A 474 -2.81 17.41 -13.69
C PRO A 474 -1.72 16.46 -13.21
N LEU A 475 -0.49 16.93 -13.01
CA LEU A 475 0.64 16.07 -12.70
C LEU A 475 1.44 16.59 -11.51
N VAL A 476 1.57 15.74 -10.49
CA VAL A 476 2.29 16.00 -9.24
C VAL A 476 3.43 14.99 -9.10
N PHE A 477 4.63 15.46 -8.78
CA PHE A 477 5.80 14.62 -8.52
C PHE A 477 6.15 14.56 -7.04
N TYR A 478 6.49 13.34 -6.61
CA TYR A 478 7.10 12.98 -5.34
C TYR A 478 8.43 12.25 -5.63
N GLY A 479 9.27 12.09 -4.59
CA GLY A 479 10.60 11.50 -4.71
C GLY A 479 10.59 9.98 -4.91
N GLU A 480 11.11 9.25 -3.91
CA GLU A 480 11.02 7.78 -3.85
C GLU A 480 9.69 7.33 -3.23
N HIS A 481 9.18 6.17 -3.68
CA HIS A 481 8.13 5.49 -2.96
C HIS A 481 8.74 4.78 -1.75
N GLY A 482 8.62 5.38 -0.56
CA GLY A 482 9.34 4.94 0.64
C GLY A 482 9.21 3.44 0.95
N TYR A 483 8.00 2.88 0.89
CA TYR A 483 7.76 1.46 1.18
C TYR A 483 8.29 0.49 0.11
N LEU A 484 8.41 0.94 -1.14
CA LEU A 484 9.00 0.13 -2.20
C LEU A 484 10.50 -0.06 -1.90
N ASP A 485 11.23 1.03 -1.66
CA ASP A 485 12.67 0.98 -1.41
C ASP A 485 13.03 0.45 -0.01
N LEU A 486 12.22 0.74 1.02
CA LEU A 486 12.53 0.38 2.40
C LEU A 486 12.20 -1.07 2.70
N CYS A 487 11.02 -1.53 2.30
CA CYS A 487 10.50 -2.83 2.69
C CYS A 487 10.15 -3.76 1.53
N GLY A 488 10.29 -3.31 0.28
CA GLY A 488 9.98 -4.16 -0.88
C GLY A 488 8.50 -4.55 -0.89
N GLN A 489 7.61 -3.62 -0.52
CA GLN A 489 6.16 -3.82 -0.56
C GLN A 489 5.65 -4.10 -1.98
N PHE A 490 6.29 -3.47 -2.97
CA PHE A 490 5.96 -3.57 -4.39
C PHE A 490 7.15 -4.06 -5.19
N SER A 491 6.90 -4.54 -6.41
CA SER A 491 7.94 -4.75 -7.41
C SER A 491 8.30 -3.44 -8.09
N MET A 492 9.57 -3.30 -8.49
CA MET A 492 10.02 -2.19 -9.35
C MET A 492 9.22 -2.10 -10.66
N ASN A 493 8.58 -3.18 -11.11
CA ASN A 493 7.78 -3.22 -12.34
C ASN A 493 6.30 -2.84 -12.12
N ASP A 494 5.89 -2.57 -10.88
CA ASP A 494 4.49 -2.25 -10.57
C ASP A 494 4.15 -0.77 -10.80
N PHE A 495 5.17 0.12 -10.79
CA PHE A 495 5.02 1.58 -10.93
C PHE A 495 3.92 2.18 -10.04
N PRO A 496 3.96 1.96 -8.70
CA PRO A 496 2.93 2.50 -7.81
C PRO A 496 2.91 4.03 -7.87
N GLU A 497 1.71 4.58 -7.93
CA GLU A 497 1.40 6.00 -7.88
C GLU A 497 0.87 6.38 -6.51
N VAL A 498 0.78 7.68 -6.25
CA VAL A 498 0.11 8.18 -5.04
C VAL A 498 -1.38 7.89 -5.16
N THR A 499 -1.88 7.10 -4.21
CA THR A 499 -3.30 6.79 -4.10
C THR A 499 -3.85 7.22 -2.75
N TYR A 500 -5.15 7.47 -2.71
CA TYR A 500 -5.89 7.69 -1.47
C TYR A 500 -5.69 6.56 -0.49
N ARG A 501 -5.69 5.34 -1.00
CA ARG A 501 -5.54 4.13 -0.22
C ARG A 501 -4.18 4.12 0.48
N ASP A 502 -3.11 4.33 -0.29
CA ASP A 502 -1.75 4.40 0.24
C ASP A 502 -1.63 5.51 1.30
N ARG A 503 -2.14 6.71 0.99
CA ARG A 503 -2.23 7.81 1.95
C ARG A 503 -2.96 7.41 3.23
N LEU A 504 -4.15 6.82 3.13
CA LEU A 504 -4.97 6.46 4.29
C LEU A 504 -4.29 5.34 5.11
N GLU A 505 -3.93 4.22 4.49
CA GLU A 505 -3.43 3.02 5.17
C GLU A 505 -2.04 3.19 5.76
N HIS A 506 -1.15 3.88 5.05
CA HIS A 506 0.27 3.95 5.40
C HIS A 506 0.63 5.29 6.06
N TYR A 507 0.31 6.42 5.43
CA TYR A 507 0.64 7.74 5.99
C TYR A 507 -0.31 8.15 7.11
N GLY A 508 -1.60 7.85 6.96
CA GLY A 508 -2.65 8.19 7.92
C GLY A 508 -2.85 7.14 9.01
N ARG A 509 -2.27 5.94 8.86
CA ARG A 509 -2.53 4.78 9.73
C ARG A 509 -4.03 4.51 9.89
N CYS A 510 -4.77 4.59 8.78
CA CYS A 510 -6.22 4.45 8.71
C CYS A 510 -7.03 5.54 9.43
N TYR A 511 -6.39 6.60 9.93
CA TYR A 511 -7.02 7.80 10.45
C TYR A 511 -7.08 8.89 9.38
N GLU A 512 -8.28 9.38 9.13
CA GLU A 512 -8.58 10.48 8.23
C GLU A 512 -8.90 11.76 9.02
N TRP A 513 -8.86 12.92 8.38
CA TRP A 513 -9.20 14.20 9.01
C TRP A 513 -10.60 14.18 9.66
N THR A 514 -11.56 13.43 9.11
CA THR A 514 -12.91 13.26 9.70
C THR A 514 -12.90 12.62 11.09
N TYR A 515 -11.83 11.89 11.45
CA TYR A 515 -11.64 11.39 12.81
C TYR A 515 -11.51 12.53 13.82
N PHE A 516 -10.76 13.57 13.46
CA PHE A 516 -10.40 14.67 14.34
C PHE A 516 -11.46 15.78 14.38
N ASP A 517 -12.47 15.74 13.52
CA ASP A 517 -13.56 16.72 13.54
C ASP A 517 -14.37 16.59 14.85
N GLY A 518 -14.46 17.69 15.61
CA GLY A 518 -15.04 17.73 16.95
C GLY A 518 -14.10 17.30 18.08
N VAL A 519 -12.92 16.75 17.79
CA VAL A 519 -11.96 16.32 18.83
C VAL A 519 -11.18 17.53 19.35
N ASP A 520 -11.17 17.72 20.67
CA ASP A 520 -10.46 18.83 21.33
C ASP A 520 -10.85 20.22 20.76
N GLY A 521 -12.10 20.35 20.31
CA GLY A 521 -12.63 21.56 19.68
C GLY A 521 -11.97 21.91 18.34
N LEU A 522 -11.37 20.93 17.64
CA LEU A 522 -11.06 21.03 16.21
C LEU A 522 -12.37 20.99 15.43
N THR A 523 -12.43 21.77 14.35
CA THR A 523 -13.57 21.80 13.44
C THR A 523 -13.16 21.36 12.04
N ALA A 524 -14.13 20.95 11.23
CA ALA A 524 -13.95 20.70 9.81
C ALA A 524 -13.21 21.84 9.06
N SER A 525 -13.37 23.10 9.48
CA SER A 525 -12.66 24.25 8.90
C SER A 525 -11.17 24.26 9.27
N ASP A 526 -10.80 23.83 10.47
CA ASP A 526 -9.39 23.73 10.89
C ASP A 526 -8.66 22.62 10.12
N LEU A 527 -9.42 21.64 9.60
CA LEU A 527 -8.91 20.39 9.04
C LEU A 527 -8.93 20.36 7.51
N VAL A 528 -9.35 21.45 6.85
CA VAL A 528 -9.54 21.50 5.40
C VAL A 528 -8.28 21.13 4.61
N LEU A 529 -7.09 21.47 5.12
CA LEU A 529 -5.79 21.20 4.47
C LEU A 529 -5.42 19.71 4.44
N TYR A 530 -6.05 18.89 5.28
CA TYR A 530 -5.77 17.47 5.34
C TYR A 530 -6.69 16.66 4.43
N ARG A 531 -7.77 17.28 3.90
CA ARG A 531 -8.64 16.65 2.91
C ARG A 531 -7.85 16.28 1.67
N TYR A 532 -8.19 15.15 1.10
CA TYR A 532 -7.65 14.73 -0.19
C TYR A 532 -8.65 15.08 -1.30
N PRO A 533 -8.21 15.35 -2.55
CA PRO A 533 -9.13 15.57 -3.66
C PRO A 533 -10.18 14.47 -3.78
N SER A 534 -11.43 14.84 -4.04
CA SER A 534 -12.51 13.87 -4.31
C SER A 534 -12.24 13.09 -5.58
N ASP A 535 -12.83 11.89 -5.71
CA ASP A 535 -12.66 11.06 -6.90
C ASP A 535 -13.09 11.80 -8.18
N GLN A 536 -14.15 12.60 -8.12
CA GLN A 536 -14.62 13.39 -9.25
C GLN A 536 -13.58 14.44 -9.68
N GLN A 537 -12.97 15.15 -8.72
CA GLN A 537 -11.92 16.14 -9.03
C GLN A 537 -10.67 15.47 -9.62
N ILE A 538 -10.31 14.28 -9.15
CA ILE A 538 -9.19 13.52 -9.70
C ILE A 538 -9.50 13.09 -11.13
N LEU A 539 -10.71 12.57 -11.38
CA LEU A 539 -11.15 12.15 -12.70
C LEU A 539 -11.22 13.31 -13.70
N ASP A 540 -11.87 14.42 -13.32
CA ASP A 540 -12.09 15.58 -14.20
C ASP A 540 -10.77 16.22 -14.67
N LEU A 541 -9.75 16.20 -13.80
CA LEU A 541 -8.44 16.76 -14.10
C LEU A 541 -7.48 15.75 -14.73
N ASP A 542 -7.80 14.44 -14.75
CA ASP A 542 -6.83 13.36 -15.01
C ASP A 542 -5.60 13.49 -14.08
N LEU A 543 -5.87 13.79 -12.79
CA LEU A 543 -4.85 14.12 -11.80
C LEU A 543 -4.06 12.88 -11.38
N ARG A 544 -2.73 12.95 -11.48
CA ARG A 544 -1.83 11.86 -11.09
C ARG A 544 -0.72 12.34 -10.17
N GLY A 545 -0.39 11.52 -9.19
CA GLY A 545 0.78 11.69 -8.32
C GLY A 545 1.82 10.62 -8.61
N LEU A 546 2.96 10.98 -9.19
CA LEU A 546 4.00 10.05 -9.59
C LEU A 546 5.21 10.13 -8.67
N TYR A 547 5.84 8.97 -8.42
CA TYR A 547 7.15 8.91 -7.77
C TYR A 547 8.25 8.88 -8.84
N LEU A 548 9.15 9.87 -8.81
CA LEU A 548 10.23 9.97 -9.78
C LEU A 548 11.20 8.76 -9.71
N GLY A 549 11.36 8.18 -8.51
CA GLY A 549 12.16 6.96 -8.29
C GLY A 549 11.66 5.71 -9.01
N ASN A 550 10.42 5.69 -9.54
CA ASN A 550 9.95 4.59 -10.38
C ASN A 550 10.61 4.59 -11.77
N TYR A 551 11.05 5.76 -12.24
CA TYR A 551 11.51 5.98 -13.61
C TYR A 551 13.01 6.14 -13.72
N LEU A 552 13.66 6.62 -12.66
CA LEU A 552 15.09 6.91 -12.61
C LEU A 552 15.76 6.11 -11.50
N HIS A 553 17.03 5.76 -11.70
CA HIS A 553 17.82 5.16 -10.63
C HIS A 553 17.89 6.14 -9.47
N TRP A 554 17.56 5.66 -8.27
CA TRP A 554 17.36 6.48 -7.10
C TRP A 554 18.28 6.03 -5.96
N GLU A 555 19.29 6.85 -5.65
CA GLU A 555 20.26 6.58 -4.59
C GLU A 555 20.53 7.86 -3.78
N ALA A 556 20.16 7.81 -2.50
CA ALA A 556 20.11 8.99 -1.64
C ALA A 556 21.49 9.60 -1.32
N ASN A 557 22.56 8.80 -1.26
CA ASN A 557 23.91 9.27 -0.98
C ASN A 557 24.50 9.96 -2.22
N GLU A 558 24.29 9.40 -3.42
CA GLU A 558 24.64 10.02 -4.70
C GLU A 558 23.92 11.37 -4.86
N HIS A 559 22.61 11.42 -4.59
CA HIS A 559 21.84 12.67 -4.64
C HIS A 559 22.38 13.71 -3.65
N THR A 560 22.77 13.29 -2.44
CA THR A 560 23.34 14.19 -1.42
C THR A 560 24.58 14.88 -1.96
N GLN A 561 25.53 14.10 -2.47
CA GLN A 561 26.79 14.63 -2.98
C GLN A 561 26.53 15.57 -4.17
N PHE A 562 25.66 15.15 -5.09
CA PHE A 562 25.28 15.95 -6.25
C PHE A 562 24.75 17.33 -5.87
N VAL A 563 23.79 17.42 -4.93
CA VAL A 563 23.17 18.72 -4.59
C VAL A 563 24.09 19.63 -3.79
N ILE A 564 25.01 19.07 -3.00
CA ILE A 564 26.06 19.84 -2.33
C ILE A 564 26.95 20.52 -3.38
N ASP A 565 27.42 19.75 -4.36
CA ASP A 565 28.37 20.20 -5.37
C ASP A 565 27.77 21.23 -6.34
N HIS A 566 26.47 21.12 -6.65
CA HIS A 566 25.82 21.95 -7.67
C HIS A 566 25.02 23.13 -7.10
N TYR A 567 24.50 23.01 -5.88
CA TYR A 567 23.49 23.94 -5.36
C TYR A 567 23.81 24.53 -3.99
N ASN A 568 25.04 24.32 -3.48
CA ASN A 568 25.45 24.81 -2.17
C ASN A 568 24.44 24.36 -1.08
N PHE A 569 23.98 23.12 -1.20
CA PHE A 569 23.06 22.49 -0.25
C PHE A 569 23.75 22.30 1.10
N GLU A 570 23.09 22.72 2.18
CA GLU A 570 23.62 22.59 3.54
C GLU A 570 23.17 21.27 4.19
N VAL A 571 24.08 20.61 4.90
CA VAL A 571 23.76 19.48 5.80
C VAL A 571 23.84 19.93 7.26
N ALA A 572 23.33 19.11 8.19
CA ALA A 572 23.48 19.42 9.61
C ALA A 572 24.95 19.44 10.03
N ASP A 573 25.34 20.41 10.86
CA ASP A 573 26.71 20.56 11.36
C ASP A 573 27.13 19.41 12.29
N GLN A 574 26.15 18.76 12.92
CA GLN A 574 26.34 17.67 13.87
C GLN A 574 25.39 16.52 13.56
N THR A 575 25.74 15.33 14.04
CA THR A 575 24.87 14.16 14.01
C THR A 575 23.67 14.35 14.95
N PHE A 576 22.58 13.64 14.67
CA PHE A 576 21.41 13.63 15.54
C PHE A 576 21.54 12.57 16.64
N ASP A 577 20.79 12.75 17.73
CA ASP A 577 20.86 11.85 18.90
C ASP A 577 20.57 10.38 18.57
N ARG A 578 19.77 10.12 17.54
CA ARG A 578 19.32 8.76 17.17
C ARG A 578 19.83 8.31 15.80
N THR A 579 20.70 9.07 15.15
CA THR A 579 21.35 8.63 13.91
C THR A 579 22.61 9.41 13.58
N TYR A 580 23.57 8.73 12.95
CA TYR A 580 24.84 9.30 12.49
C TYR A 580 24.73 10.12 11.20
N ARG A 581 23.61 10.03 10.47
CA ARG A 581 23.42 10.74 9.19
C ARG A 581 23.11 12.21 9.45
N THR A 582 23.73 13.12 8.71
CA THR A 582 23.54 14.58 8.84
C THR A 582 22.69 15.20 7.73
N MET A 583 22.29 14.41 6.73
CA MET A 583 21.60 14.87 5.52
C MET A 583 20.13 14.41 5.38
N SER A 584 19.65 13.57 6.30
CA SER A 584 18.29 13.01 6.24
C SER A 584 17.30 13.88 7.01
N ASN A 585 16.08 14.07 6.48
CA ASN A 585 14.93 14.64 7.19
C ASN A 585 15.20 15.98 7.90
N LEU A 586 15.91 16.90 7.24
CA LEU A 586 16.22 18.23 7.80
C LEU A 586 14.98 19.12 7.91
N ASP A 587 13.89 18.74 7.25
CA ASP A 587 12.60 19.42 7.22
C ASP A 587 11.77 19.26 8.49
N ASP A 588 12.08 18.27 9.33
CA ASP A 588 11.42 18.08 10.62
C ASP A 588 12.42 17.55 11.67
N ILE A 589 12.74 18.38 12.67
CA ILE A 589 13.67 18.02 13.75
C ILE A 589 13.23 16.80 14.57
N HIS A 590 11.94 16.48 14.60
CA HIS A 590 11.41 15.35 15.34
C HIS A 590 11.54 14.03 14.58
N GLU A 591 11.72 14.06 13.26
CA GLU A 591 11.88 12.85 12.44
C GLU A 591 13.15 12.08 12.80
N ASN A 592 14.29 12.74 12.98
CA ASN A 592 15.51 12.06 13.48
C ASN A 592 15.55 11.92 15.01
N GLY A 593 14.44 12.21 15.69
CA GLY A 593 14.35 12.47 17.12
C GLY A 593 13.14 11.81 17.77
N GLY A 594 12.24 12.64 18.32
CA GLY A 594 11.05 12.18 19.05
C GLY A 594 10.17 11.17 18.29
N HIS A 595 9.95 11.36 16.99
CA HIS A 595 9.11 10.48 16.16
C HIS A 595 9.68 9.05 16.13
N ASP A 596 10.98 8.92 15.88
CA ASP A 596 11.66 7.62 15.87
C ASP A 596 11.94 7.05 17.24
N TYR A 597 11.91 7.87 18.28
CA TYR A 597 11.91 7.37 19.65
C TYR A 597 10.62 6.61 19.96
N LEU A 598 9.47 7.10 19.48
CA LEU A 598 8.21 6.35 19.57
C LEU A 598 8.26 5.04 18.80
N LYS A 599 8.88 5.00 17.62
CA LYS A 599 9.10 3.75 16.87
C LYS A 599 9.89 2.73 17.69
N TYR A 600 10.95 3.17 18.38
CA TYR A 600 11.72 2.31 19.27
C TYR A 600 10.93 1.84 20.48
N ILE A 601 10.15 2.72 21.12
CA ILE A 601 9.26 2.33 22.22
C ILE A 601 8.27 1.26 21.75
N LYS A 602 7.66 1.42 20.57
CA LYS A 602 6.67 0.49 20.05
C LYS A 602 7.28 -0.87 19.67
N PHE A 603 8.31 -0.84 18.82
CA PHE A 603 8.78 -2.01 18.07
C PHE A 603 10.20 -2.45 18.42
N GLY A 604 10.90 -1.68 19.25
CA GLY A 604 12.27 -1.98 19.66
C GLY A 604 13.33 -1.65 18.62
N TYR A 605 13.04 -0.90 17.55
CA TYR A 605 14.03 -0.40 16.59
C TYR A 605 13.73 1.05 16.21
N GLY A 606 14.75 1.81 15.79
CA GLY A 606 14.67 3.25 15.56
C GLY A 606 15.18 3.69 14.20
N ARG A 607 15.49 5.00 14.07
CA ARG A 607 16.01 5.61 12.84
C ARG A 607 17.37 5.06 12.42
N CYS A 608 18.23 4.71 13.39
CA CYS A 608 19.54 4.17 13.07
C CYS A 608 19.40 2.83 12.34
N THR A 609 18.49 1.95 12.79
CA THR A 609 18.21 0.67 12.10
C THR A 609 17.78 0.87 10.65
N ASP A 610 16.93 1.87 10.34
CA ASP A 610 16.54 2.18 8.96
C ASP A 610 17.75 2.60 8.12
N HIS A 611 18.54 3.56 8.63
CA HIS A 611 19.69 4.10 7.92
C HIS A 611 20.79 3.07 7.69
N VAL A 612 21.19 2.31 8.71
CA VAL A 612 22.20 1.26 8.53
C VAL A 612 21.70 0.14 7.62
N SER A 613 20.40 -0.15 7.59
CA SER A 613 19.85 -1.15 6.67
C SER A 613 19.92 -0.68 5.22
N LYS A 614 19.68 0.62 4.95
CA LYS A 614 19.94 1.22 3.63
C LYS A 614 21.44 1.17 3.28
N ASP A 615 22.32 1.48 4.22
CA ASP A 615 23.78 1.46 4.01
C ASP A 615 24.35 0.07 3.72
N ILE A 616 23.85 -0.96 4.42
CA ILE A 616 24.21 -2.35 4.13
C ILE A 616 23.80 -2.72 2.70
N ARG A 617 22.57 -2.37 2.30
CA ARG A 617 22.06 -2.65 0.94
C ARG A 617 22.83 -1.91 -0.15
N ALA A 618 23.30 -0.69 0.15
CA ALA A 618 24.15 0.10 -0.74
C ALA A 618 25.62 -0.34 -0.73
N GLY A 619 26.01 -1.31 0.11
CA GLY A 619 27.38 -1.83 0.18
C GLY A 619 28.39 -0.89 0.86
N ILE A 620 27.92 0.14 1.56
CA ILE A 620 28.77 1.16 2.22
C ILE A 620 29.03 0.87 3.70
N MET A 621 28.32 -0.11 4.30
CA MET A 621 28.49 -0.48 5.71
C MET A 621 28.41 -2.00 5.91
N SER A 622 29.28 -2.53 6.76
CA SER A 622 29.20 -3.94 7.17
C SER A 622 28.11 -4.17 8.21
N ARG A 623 27.56 -5.39 8.27
CA ARG A 623 26.57 -5.77 9.28
C ARG A 623 27.11 -5.61 10.72
N GLU A 624 28.37 -5.94 10.96
CA GLU A 624 28.99 -5.83 12.29
C GLU A 624 29.04 -4.37 12.78
N GLU A 625 29.46 -3.46 11.89
CA GLU A 625 29.47 -2.03 12.19
C GLU A 625 28.04 -1.50 12.41
N ALA A 626 27.09 -1.92 11.58
CA ALA A 626 25.70 -1.54 11.71
C ALA A 626 25.11 -1.91 13.08
N ILE A 627 25.41 -3.10 13.60
CA ILE A 627 24.94 -3.55 14.92
C ILE A 627 25.49 -2.63 16.03
N LYS A 628 26.77 -2.26 15.96
CA LYS A 628 27.40 -1.32 16.91
C LYS A 628 26.68 0.02 16.91
N ARG A 629 26.36 0.56 15.72
CA ARG A 629 25.63 1.83 15.57
C ARG A 629 24.20 1.74 16.09
N VAL A 630 23.47 0.66 15.79
CA VAL A 630 22.09 0.46 16.28
C VAL A 630 22.04 0.44 17.79
N ASN A 631 22.93 -0.31 18.44
CA ASN A 631 22.99 -0.41 19.90
C ASN A 631 23.38 0.91 20.56
N HIS A 632 24.12 1.77 19.86
CA HIS A 632 24.49 3.10 20.35
C HIS A 632 23.33 4.10 20.21
N TYR A 633 22.70 4.19 19.03
CA TYR A 633 21.78 5.29 18.68
C TYR A 633 20.29 4.99 18.97
N ASP A 634 19.78 3.80 18.64
CA ASP A 634 18.33 3.53 18.72
C ASP A 634 17.74 3.61 20.15
N PRO A 635 18.48 3.28 21.22
CA PRO A 635 17.97 3.44 22.59
C PRO A 635 17.95 4.87 23.12
N VAL A 636 18.63 5.81 22.45
CA VAL A 636 18.86 7.17 22.98
C VAL A 636 17.55 7.95 23.06
N ARG A 637 17.26 8.50 24.24
CA ARG A 637 16.17 9.46 24.42
C ARG A 637 16.61 10.78 23.79
N PRO A 638 15.90 11.30 22.78
CA PRO A 638 16.38 12.42 22.01
C PRO A 638 16.08 13.76 22.69
N SER A 639 16.94 14.75 22.47
CA SER A 639 16.89 16.08 23.08
C SER A 639 15.77 16.96 22.51
N ASP A 640 15.42 16.80 21.23
CA ASP A 640 14.32 17.54 20.58
C ASP A 640 12.94 17.23 21.18
N LEU A 641 12.82 16.13 21.94
CA LEU A 641 11.57 15.79 22.63
C LEU A 641 11.12 16.88 23.61
N GLU A 642 12.06 17.61 24.22
CA GLU A 642 11.74 18.75 25.10
C GLU A 642 10.91 19.80 24.36
N ARG A 643 11.32 20.14 23.14
CA ARG A 643 10.57 21.08 22.30
C ARG A 643 9.18 20.55 22.01
N TRP A 644 9.03 19.27 21.64
CA TRP A 644 7.72 18.73 21.29
C TRP A 644 6.76 18.72 22.49
N VAL A 645 7.24 18.29 23.67
CA VAL A 645 6.45 18.24 24.91
C VAL A 645 5.98 19.64 25.31
N ASN A 646 6.87 20.63 25.26
CA ASN A 646 6.53 22.04 25.49
C ASN A 646 5.57 22.57 24.42
N TYR A 647 5.75 22.18 23.16
CA TYR A 647 4.91 22.63 22.04
C TYR A 647 3.48 22.11 22.17
N SER A 648 3.30 20.82 22.46
CA SER A 648 2.00 20.16 22.62
C SER A 648 1.29 20.48 23.94
N GLY A 649 1.99 21.13 24.89
CA GLY A 649 1.46 21.44 26.21
C GLY A 649 1.27 20.18 27.07
N MET A 650 2.16 19.19 26.89
CA MET A 650 2.25 17.99 27.72
C MET A 650 3.42 18.12 28.68
N THR A 651 3.48 17.25 29.68
CA THR A 651 4.65 17.01 30.51
C THR A 651 5.43 15.78 30.02
N HIS A 652 6.70 15.66 30.40
CA HIS A 652 7.50 14.47 30.09
C HIS A 652 6.87 13.19 30.66
N GLN A 653 6.29 13.27 31.86
CA GLN A 653 5.66 12.13 32.51
C GLN A 653 4.41 11.67 31.74
N GLU A 654 3.56 12.62 31.31
CA GLU A 654 2.39 12.30 30.48
C GLU A 654 2.78 11.66 29.15
N PHE A 655 3.84 12.19 28.50
CA PHE A 655 4.37 11.59 27.28
C PHE A 655 4.83 10.15 27.52
N ASP A 656 5.68 9.91 28.53
CA ASP A 656 6.23 8.59 28.81
C ASP A 656 5.12 7.59 29.17
N ASP A 657 4.16 7.99 30.01
CA ASP A 657 3.05 7.13 30.43
C ASP A 657 2.17 6.72 29.25
N ILE A 658 1.85 7.66 28.34
CA ILE A 658 1.07 7.36 27.13
C ILE A 658 1.90 6.51 26.15
N ALA A 659 3.16 6.86 25.90
CA ALA A 659 4.02 6.13 24.98
C ALA A 659 4.19 4.66 25.39
N ASP A 660 4.30 4.40 26.70
CA ASP A 660 4.43 3.06 27.27
C ASP A 660 3.21 2.16 27.00
N THR A 661 2.03 2.74 26.76
CA THR A 661 0.82 1.96 26.39
C THR A 661 0.93 1.30 25.00
N PHE A 662 1.87 1.72 24.16
CA PHE A 662 2.07 1.20 22.81
C PHE A 662 3.23 0.17 22.69
N ARG A 663 3.88 -0.21 23.79
CA ARG A 663 5.05 -1.10 23.78
C ARG A 663 4.69 -2.54 23.47
N ASP A 664 5.07 -3.05 22.30
CA ASP A 664 4.76 -4.42 21.88
C ASP A 664 5.29 -5.50 22.85
N PRO A 665 4.48 -6.52 23.24
CA PRO A 665 4.90 -7.51 24.22
C PRO A 665 5.94 -8.49 23.68
N ARG A 666 6.13 -8.56 22.36
CA ARG A 666 7.19 -9.38 21.75
C ARG A 666 8.56 -8.85 22.09
N VAL A 667 8.65 -7.55 22.30
CA VAL A 667 9.90 -6.80 22.49
C VAL A 667 10.10 -6.43 23.95
N TRP A 668 9.02 -6.06 24.65
CA TRP A 668 9.13 -5.45 25.96
C TRP A 668 8.56 -6.34 27.07
N ALA A 669 9.16 -6.24 28.25
CA ALA A 669 8.63 -6.81 29.49
C ALA A 669 8.70 -5.76 30.59
N TYR A 670 7.59 -5.52 31.28
CA TYR A 670 7.56 -4.65 32.45
C TYR A 670 7.86 -5.45 33.72
N LYS A 671 9.01 -5.21 34.36
CA LYS A 671 9.42 -5.90 35.58
C LYS A 671 10.00 -4.92 36.59
N LYS A 672 9.58 -5.02 37.86
CA LYS A 672 10.07 -4.19 38.98
C LYS A 672 10.02 -2.68 38.68
N GLY A 673 8.95 -2.21 38.03
CA GLY A 673 8.77 -0.80 37.69
C GLY A 673 9.64 -0.29 36.54
N LYS A 674 10.25 -1.18 35.75
CA LYS A 674 11.08 -0.81 34.59
C LYS A 674 10.72 -1.64 33.36
N TRP A 675 10.81 -0.99 32.20
CA TRP A 675 10.76 -1.67 30.91
C TRP A 675 12.10 -2.32 30.61
N LEU A 676 12.07 -3.63 30.43
CA LEU A 676 13.20 -4.43 29.97
C LEU A 676 12.94 -4.83 28.52
N ARG A 677 13.86 -4.46 27.66
CA ARG A 677 13.90 -4.94 26.28
C ARG A 677 14.34 -6.40 26.32
N LYS A 678 13.54 -7.31 25.75
CA LYS A 678 13.94 -8.70 25.52
C LYS A 678 15.13 -8.68 24.56
N GLU A 679 16.13 -9.55 24.75
CA GLU A 679 17.35 -9.52 23.91
C GLU A 679 16.98 -9.64 22.43
N LEU A 680 17.45 -8.71 21.60
CA LEU A 680 16.97 -8.57 20.21
C LEU A 680 18.06 -8.70 19.14
N ILE A 681 19.33 -8.93 19.44
CA ILE A 681 20.33 -9.06 18.36
C ILE A 681 21.40 -10.06 18.82
N VAL A 682 21.43 -11.24 18.21
CA VAL A 682 22.53 -12.21 18.30
C VAL A 682 23.41 -12.07 17.07
#